data_AF-A0AAI9FTA5-F1
#
_entry.id   AF-A0AAI9FTA5-F1
#
_cell.length_a   1.000
_cell.length_b   1.000
_cell.length_c   1.000
_cell.angle_alpha   90.00
_cell.angle_beta   90.00
_cell.angle_gamma   90.00
#
_symmetry.space_group_name_H-M   'P 1'
#
loop_
_entity.id
_entity.type
_entity.pdbx_description
1 polymer ?
#
loop_
_entity_poly.entity_id
_entity_poly.type
_entity_poly.pdbx_seq_one_letter_code
_entity_poly.pdbx_strand_id
1 'polypeptide(L)'
;MKQMISWDEVAARAEVLLGDGRSDVGRRLALIEGQRESLRALCTRLRNNGAILADEVGMGKTRIAVALAHCVIAAGGRVVVVAPPGLDEQWRREFALVGPQPPALLRSYWQFLQAWDGSDTERPWLQEKLVLVSHSFNRWAPGKLARYRWSLLPATLARYRKDVLGKRWPNGYGEFEQELVDCVSRAAGAIIGNLSTVGSASPSETLLQDIHEELPAWSEAANGENHAARGVLRRAVDQVTGLGLGAFDLVIIDEAHKSRNEESLLSTLLDDVLLRSGSARCLAMSATPVELDASQWEQSLRRIGVAKPPVDVIKKYVASVDDLRRSPLNAEYEQAYLAAAAAYRDALDPYLLRRDKREDPTVQKFSKHATPAGQDYREVCPIKVRMDPATISEPWMRAVCAAEALSFTSTRVLDNRAKRHRLTVGNGHGISGLIDAVKEETSLQPEISSSALDDETALDDAAASSKRKARTEWWHRAMQRAVREAAPGSGAPYTHPALLAAVDAIESVAVNEKVLVFGHYRAPMNALQHLLNARAMLRALDEGKVWPQSGLHSHEDRVALQVAHRQLFHREADLEAVEQKLQSGYRELENSRQRFRTGLLRKLKEGFTSLDPLLGARFTVPLQMLEDEHPSGSDASSAVGALAVVARALADHLEGEAEDPTPVRLATAFVELMQAAANLDPLTDDADGSIDDASRGENTWSETLERFREDYSYRQGGFARQLNGDTAPGTRRLLQLAFNRANANPKVLIAQSQVGREGLNLHLACRTVVLLHLEWNPAVVEQQIGRVDRMGSLWQQLLERAIECPGGTEPMPRIQVRPVVFEGTYDERQWRVLQYRWQTLRSQLHGEILPECDPEDVLGAQLRERVAAAAPCFSPTQLRR
;
A
#
# COMPACT_ATOMS: atom_id res chain seq x y z
N MET A 1 -1.59 40.65 14.52
CA MET A 1 -1.92 39.38 15.19
C MET A 1 -2.75 38.52 14.26
N LYS A 2 -2.21 37.39 13.76
CA LYS A 2 -3.06 36.38 13.08
C LYS A 2 -4.04 35.84 14.12
N GLN A 3 -5.33 35.94 13.83
CA GLN A 3 -6.41 35.50 14.69
C GLN A 3 -6.30 33.98 14.87
N MET A 4 -6.24 33.49 16.11
CA MET A 4 -6.28 32.04 16.38
C MET A 4 -7.57 31.46 15.81
N ILE A 5 -7.49 30.29 15.17
CA ILE A 5 -8.66 29.65 14.59
C ILE A 5 -9.68 29.32 15.68
N SER A 6 -10.96 29.63 15.43
CA SER A 6 -12.07 29.21 16.28
C SER A 6 -12.58 27.84 15.84
N TRP A 7 -12.42 26.82 16.69
CA TRP A 7 -12.97 25.48 16.44
C TRP A 7 -14.50 25.45 16.45
N ASP A 8 -15.14 26.43 17.11
CA ASP A 8 -16.59 26.62 17.00
C ASP A 8 -16.99 27.13 15.62
N GLU A 9 -16.17 28.00 15.00
CA GLU A 9 -16.39 28.39 13.59
C GLU A 9 -16.20 27.18 12.66
N VAL A 10 -15.15 26.38 12.86
CA VAL A 10 -14.94 25.15 12.06
C VAL A 10 -16.16 24.22 12.15
N ALA A 11 -16.73 24.03 13.35
CA ALA A 11 -17.94 23.24 13.53
C ALA A 11 -19.17 23.87 12.82
N ALA A 12 -19.32 25.19 12.88
CA ALA A 12 -20.39 25.88 12.14
C ALA A 12 -20.25 25.73 10.61
N ARG A 13 -19.02 25.81 10.08
CA ARG A 13 -18.72 25.56 8.66
C ARG A 13 -19.05 24.12 8.26
N ALA A 14 -18.77 23.15 9.15
CA ALA A 14 -19.11 21.76 8.92
C ALA A 14 -20.64 21.56 8.83
N GLU A 15 -21.44 22.17 9.70
CA GLU A 15 -22.91 22.06 9.59
C GLU A 15 -23.45 22.70 8.31
N VAL A 16 -22.87 23.81 7.85
CA VAL A 16 -23.22 24.40 6.54
C VAL A 16 -22.87 23.46 5.39
N LEU A 17 -21.68 22.83 5.44
CA LEU A 17 -21.25 21.84 4.44
C LEU A 17 -22.19 20.63 4.42
N LEU A 18 -22.64 20.20 5.60
CA LEU A 18 -23.54 19.09 5.84
C LEU A 18 -25.03 19.44 5.68
N GLY A 19 -25.40 20.66 5.27
CA GLY A 19 -26.80 20.99 4.99
C GLY A 19 -27.37 20.25 3.77
N ASP A 20 -28.68 20.39 3.50
CA ASP A 20 -29.44 19.65 2.47
C ASP A 20 -29.07 20.00 1.00
N GLY A 21 -27.81 19.87 0.62
CA GLY A 21 -27.34 20.02 -0.76
C GLY A 21 -27.30 21.45 -1.30
N ARG A 22 -27.46 22.47 -0.44
CA ARG A 22 -27.40 23.89 -0.85
C ARG A 22 -25.98 24.36 -1.20
N SER A 23 -24.95 23.73 -0.65
CA SER A 23 -23.56 24.04 -0.99
C SER A 23 -23.08 23.22 -2.19
N ASP A 24 -22.42 23.87 -3.14
CA ASP A 24 -21.80 23.19 -4.30
C ASP A 24 -20.74 22.17 -3.86
N VAL A 25 -19.94 22.52 -2.85
CA VAL A 25 -18.92 21.64 -2.27
C VAL A 25 -19.54 20.41 -1.61
N GLY A 26 -20.64 20.58 -0.86
CA GLY A 26 -21.35 19.45 -0.24
C GLY A 26 -21.88 18.45 -1.28
N ARG A 27 -22.39 18.95 -2.41
CA ARG A 27 -22.83 18.11 -3.54
C ARG A 27 -21.67 17.37 -4.21
N ARG A 28 -20.52 18.02 -4.40
CA ARG A 28 -19.32 17.39 -4.98
C ARG A 28 -18.71 16.32 -4.07
N LEU A 29 -18.69 16.56 -2.75
CA LEU A 29 -18.20 15.58 -1.79
C LEU A 29 -19.15 14.38 -1.63
N ALA A 30 -20.47 14.63 -1.68
CA ALA A 30 -21.51 13.61 -1.56
C ALA A 30 -21.26 12.62 -0.39
N LEU A 31 -21.01 13.17 0.81
CA LEU A 31 -20.77 12.35 2.01
C LEU A 31 -22.00 11.51 2.35
N ILE A 32 -21.81 10.21 2.54
CA ILE A 32 -22.88 9.31 3.04
C ILE A 32 -23.18 9.61 4.51
N GLU A 33 -24.36 9.21 5.00
CA GLU A 33 -24.82 9.56 6.36
C GLU A 33 -23.80 9.24 7.46
N GLY A 34 -23.22 8.04 7.45
CA GLY A 34 -22.17 7.69 8.42
C GLY A 34 -20.93 8.60 8.36
N GLN A 35 -20.55 9.08 7.16
CA GLN A 35 -19.42 10.02 7.03
C GLN A 35 -19.77 11.41 7.56
N ARG A 36 -21.04 11.83 7.40
CA ARG A 36 -21.55 13.09 7.95
C ARG A 36 -21.52 13.06 9.47
N GLU A 37 -21.97 11.97 10.08
CA GLU A 37 -21.92 11.77 11.53
C GLU A 37 -20.48 11.71 12.06
N SER A 38 -19.55 11.04 11.37
CA SER A 38 -18.12 11.10 11.70
C SER A 38 -17.57 12.52 11.65
N LEU A 39 -17.94 13.33 10.65
CA LEU A 39 -17.49 14.72 10.55
C LEU A 39 -18.01 15.56 11.73
N ARG A 40 -19.29 15.44 12.10
CA ARG A 40 -19.87 16.13 13.26
C ARG A 40 -19.16 15.76 14.56
N ALA A 41 -18.92 14.46 14.75
CA ALA A 41 -18.26 13.97 15.95
C ALA A 41 -16.79 14.45 16.01
N LEU A 42 -16.07 14.48 14.88
CA LEU A 42 -14.74 15.09 14.79
C LEU A 42 -14.76 16.56 15.18
N CYS A 43 -15.68 17.35 14.63
CA CYS A 43 -15.81 18.77 14.96
C CYS A 43 -16.14 19.02 16.44
N THR A 44 -16.78 18.07 17.11
CA THR A 44 -17.06 18.13 18.56
C THR A 44 -15.80 17.82 19.37
N ARG A 45 -15.10 16.72 19.04
CA ARG A 45 -13.92 16.26 19.79
C ARG A 45 -12.70 17.16 19.61
N LEU A 46 -12.52 17.70 18.39
CA LEU A 46 -11.39 18.57 18.05
C LEU A 46 -11.40 19.92 18.79
N ARG A 47 -12.52 20.32 19.41
CA ARG A 47 -12.56 21.52 20.27
C ARG A 47 -11.59 21.39 21.44
N ASN A 48 -11.56 20.21 22.07
CA ASN A 48 -10.84 19.98 23.32
C ASN A 48 -9.57 19.13 23.14
N ASN A 49 -9.56 18.22 22.17
CA ASN A 49 -8.51 17.20 22.03
C ASN A 49 -8.08 17.03 20.57
N GLY A 50 -6.98 16.31 20.31
CA GLY A 50 -6.82 15.66 19.01
C GLY A 50 -7.74 14.45 18.87
N ALA A 51 -7.84 13.88 17.66
CA ALA A 51 -8.74 12.76 17.39
C ALA A 51 -8.08 11.67 16.53
N ILE A 52 -8.57 10.44 16.68
CA ILE A 52 -8.22 9.27 15.88
C ILE A 52 -9.46 8.86 15.08
N LEU A 53 -9.38 8.96 13.76
CA LEU A 53 -10.39 8.42 12.85
C LEU A 53 -9.98 7.01 12.43
N ALA A 54 -10.61 6.02 13.06
CA ALA A 54 -10.26 4.62 12.93
C ALA A 54 -11.21 3.79 12.05
N ASP A 55 -12.18 4.40 11.37
CA ASP A 55 -13.15 3.72 10.49
C ASP A 55 -12.54 2.59 9.63
N GLU A 56 -13.35 1.59 9.29
CA GLU A 56 -12.87 0.40 8.58
C GLU A 56 -12.22 0.76 7.24
N VAL A 57 -11.37 -0.15 6.75
CA VAL A 57 -10.77 0.00 5.43
C VAL A 57 -11.91 0.08 4.40
N GLY A 58 -11.83 1.09 3.52
CA GLY A 58 -12.83 1.32 2.48
C GLY A 58 -14.01 2.24 2.84
N MET A 59 -14.13 2.72 4.08
CA MET A 59 -15.25 3.58 4.53
C MET A 59 -15.15 5.09 4.18
N GLY A 60 -14.08 5.50 3.48
CA GLY A 60 -13.91 6.89 3.02
C GLY A 60 -13.31 7.86 4.04
N LYS A 61 -12.38 7.41 4.90
CA LYS A 61 -11.65 8.25 5.87
C LYS A 61 -11.03 9.51 5.24
N THR A 62 -10.34 9.34 4.10
CA THR A 62 -9.73 10.47 3.36
C THR A 62 -10.75 11.54 3.02
N ARG A 63 -11.97 11.16 2.62
CA ARG A 63 -13.01 12.12 2.26
C ARG A 63 -13.56 12.89 3.47
N ILE A 64 -13.68 12.23 4.63
CA ILE A 64 -14.00 12.89 5.90
C ILE A 64 -12.91 13.91 6.27
N ALA A 65 -11.64 13.53 6.15
CA ALA A 65 -10.53 14.40 6.48
C ALA A 65 -10.41 15.60 5.52
N VAL A 66 -10.69 15.42 4.23
CA VAL A 66 -10.77 16.51 3.24
C VAL A 66 -11.91 17.47 3.59
N ALA A 67 -13.08 16.97 3.99
CA ALA A 67 -14.19 17.81 4.43
C ALA A 67 -13.84 18.64 5.68
N LEU A 68 -13.16 18.03 6.66
CA LEU A 68 -12.67 18.74 7.84
C LEU A 68 -11.61 19.80 7.48
N ALA A 69 -10.62 19.43 6.65
CA ALA A 69 -9.59 20.34 6.18
C ALA A 69 -10.18 21.55 5.45
N HIS A 70 -11.19 21.32 4.60
CA HIS A 70 -11.93 22.39 3.94
C HIS A 70 -12.58 23.35 4.95
N CYS A 71 -13.20 22.82 6.01
CA CYS A 71 -13.81 23.65 7.06
C CYS A 71 -12.77 24.48 7.82
N VAL A 72 -11.59 23.91 8.12
CA VAL A 72 -10.47 24.61 8.76
C VAL A 72 -9.93 25.73 7.87
N ILE A 73 -9.73 25.47 6.58
CA ILE A 73 -9.27 26.46 5.61
C ILE A 73 -10.30 27.58 5.44
N ALA A 74 -11.60 27.23 5.39
CA ALA A 74 -12.69 28.20 5.29
C ALA A 74 -12.83 29.09 6.54
N ALA A 75 -12.41 28.60 7.71
CA ALA A 75 -12.28 29.37 8.95
C ALA A 75 -10.94 30.14 9.05
N GLY A 76 -10.16 30.18 7.97
CA GLY A 76 -8.91 30.96 7.86
C GLY A 76 -7.63 30.22 8.27
N GLY A 77 -7.74 28.98 8.77
CA GLY A 77 -6.60 28.18 9.23
C GLY A 77 -5.74 27.58 8.11
N ARG A 78 -4.62 26.99 8.51
CA ARG A 78 -3.71 26.24 7.62
C ARG A 78 -3.68 24.76 7.98
N VAL A 79 -3.66 23.91 6.97
CA VAL A 79 -3.70 22.45 7.11
C VAL A 79 -2.43 21.83 6.51
N VAL A 80 -1.85 20.88 7.22
CA VAL A 80 -0.86 19.97 6.66
C VAL A 80 -1.41 18.55 6.67
N VAL A 81 -1.24 17.84 5.56
CA VAL A 81 -1.54 16.41 5.46
C VAL A 81 -0.22 15.66 5.31
N VAL A 82 0.04 14.78 6.27
CA VAL A 82 1.18 13.88 6.26
C VAL A 82 0.69 12.54 5.74
N ALA A 83 1.19 12.10 4.59
CA ALA A 83 0.71 10.89 3.93
C ALA A 83 1.86 10.01 3.38
N PRO A 84 1.65 8.69 3.22
CA PRO A 84 2.58 7.83 2.49
C PRO A 84 2.81 8.33 1.05
N PRO A 85 4.01 8.12 0.48
CA PRO A 85 4.35 8.60 -0.86
C PRO A 85 3.37 8.13 -1.95
N GLY A 86 2.91 6.88 -1.88
CA GLY A 86 1.96 6.33 -2.86
C GLY A 86 0.54 6.89 -2.82
N LEU A 87 0.20 7.81 -1.89
CA LEU A 87 -1.16 8.36 -1.76
C LEU A 87 -1.35 9.77 -2.34
N ASP A 88 -0.35 10.35 -3.02
CA ASP A 88 -0.43 11.70 -3.59
C ASP A 88 -1.68 11.90 -4.46
N GLU A 89 -1.85 11.09 -5.51
CA GLU A 89 -3.01 11.18 -6.41
C GLU A 89 -4.34 11.05 -5.67
N GLN A 90 -4.42 10.14 -4.69
CA GLN A 90 -5.65 9.93 -3.92
C GLN A 90 -6.00 11.22 -3.18
N TRP A 91 -5.05 11.80 -2.44
CA TRP A 91 -5.26 13.05 -1.71
C TRP A 91 -5.61 14.21 -2.64
N ARG A 92 -4.86 14.38 -3.75
CA ARG A 92 -5.11 15.46 -4.71
C ARG A 92 -6.47 15.34 -5.38
N ARG A 93 -6.88 14.13 -5.77
CA ARG A 93 -8.20 13.84 -6.34
C ARG A 93 -9.32 14.19 -5.35
N GLU A 94 -9.18 13.80 -4.09
CA GLU A 94 -10.21 14.08 -3.07
C GLU A 94 -10.29 15.59 -2.77
N PHE A 95 -9.16 16.29 -2.67
CA PHE A 95 -9.15 17.75 -2.48
C PHE A 95 -9.69 18.54 -3.67
N ALA A 96 -9.55 18.03 -4.90
CA ALA A 96 -10.16 18.64 -6.09
C ALA A 96 -11.70 18.72 -6.01
N LEU A 97 -12.33 17.90 -5.16
CA LEU A 97 -13.77 17.97 -4.91
C LEU A 97 -14.18 19.21 -4.12
N VAL A 98 -13.27 19.82 -3.36
CA VAL A 98 -13.59 20.93 -2.45
C VAL A 98 -12.97 22.28 -2.83
N GLY A 99 -12.08 22.30 -3.82
CA GLY A 99 -11.36 23.51 -4.20
C GLY A 99 -10.45 23.33 -5.42
N PRO A 100 -9.57 24.30 -5.69
CA PRO A 100 -8.55 24.16 -6.72
C PRO A 100 -7.61 22.99 -6.43
N GLN A 101 -6.94 22.50 -7.46
CA GLN A 101 -5.98 21.40 -7.33
C GLN A 101 -4.89 21.74 -6.31
N PRO A 102 -4.69 20.92 -5.27
CA PRO A 102 -3.65 21.17 -4.28
C PRO A 102 -2.25 20.98 -4.88
N PRO A 103 -1.20 21.51 -4.22
CA PRO A 103 0.18 21.23 -4.61
C PRO A 103 0.47 19.73 -4.58
N ALA A 104 1.50 19.31 -5.33
CA ALA A 104 1.98 17.94 -5.28
C ALA A 104 2.52 17.60 -3.87
N LEU A 105 2.43 16.33 -3.48
CA LEU A 105 3.02 15.83 -2.24
C LEU A 105 4.52 16.16 -2.17
N LEU A 106 4.94 16.89 -1.13
CA LEU A 106 6.34 17.15 -0.83
C LEU A 106 7.03 15.87 -0.38
N ARG A 107 7.90 15.32 -1.22
CA ARG A 107 8.58 14.04 -0.99
C ARG A 107 10.04 14.20 -0.59
N SER A 108 10.67 15.31 -0.96
CA SER A 108 12.08 15.56 -0.65
C SER A 108 12.34 16.99 -0.23
N TYR A 109 13.43 17.16 0.49
CA TYR A 109 13.94 18.47 0.90
C TYR A 109 14.31 19.37 -0.31
N TRP A 110 14.72 18.78 -1.44
CA TRP A 110 14.97 19.55 -2.67
C TRP A 110 13.68 20.16 -3.22
N GLN A 111 12.61 19.37 -3.33
CA GLN A 111 11.29 19.88 -3.78
C GLN A 111 10.77 21.02 -2.90
N PHE A 112 11.10 20.99 -1.60
CA PHE A 112 10.81 22.11 -0.72
C PHE A 112 11.57 23.38 -1.12
N LEU A 113 12.87 23.30 -1.43
CA LEU A 113 13.68 24.45 -1.84
C LEU A 113 13.28 25.00 -3.22
N GLN A 114 12.86 24.14 -4.15
CA GLN A 114 12.47 24.53 -5.50
C GLN A 114 11.30 25.54 -5.56
N ALA A 115 10.52 25.64 -4.48
CA ALA A 115 9.50 26.67 -4.33
C ALA A 115 10.04 28.11 -4.41
N TRP A 116 11.36 28.28 -4.27
CA TRP A 116 12.07 29.56 -4.33
C TRP A 116 13.08 29.66 -5.49
N ASP A 117 12.99 28.81 -6.52
CA ASP A 117 13.89 28.86 -7.70
C ASP A 117 13.67 30.10 -8.60
N GLY A 118 12.57 30.86 -8.42
CA GLY A 118 12.35 32.17 -9.06
C GLY A 118 11.72 32.12 -10.45
N SER A 119 11.04 31.02 -10.80
CA SER A 119 10.14 30.96 -11.95
C SER A 119 8.86 31.78 -11.69
N ASP A 120 8.08 32.10 -12.73
CA ASP A 120 6.75 32.76 -12.66
C ASP A 120 5.70 32.02 -11.78
N THR A 121 6.10 30.93 -11.13
CA THR A 121 5.32 30.12 -10.19
C THR A 121 5.99 30.06 -8.81
N GLU A 122 6.50 31.18 -8.28
CA GLU A 122 6.87 31.25 -6.86
C GLU A 122 5.66 30.88 -5.99
N ARG A 123 5.76 29.75 -5.28
CA ARG A 123 4.76 29.32 -4.29
C ARG A 123 5.41 29.28 -2.92
N PRO A 124 5.46 30.41 -2.19
CA PRO A 124 6.01 30.39 -0.85
C PRO A 124 5.11 29.51 0.04
N TRP A 125 5.63 28.38 0.52
CA TRP A 125 4.89 27.45 1.39
C TRP A 125 4.17 28.16 2.55
N LEU A 126 4.77 29.23 3.07
CA LEU A 126 4.25 30.14 4.10
C LEU A 126 2.87 30.75 3.79
N GLN A 127 2.52 30.91 2.51
CA GLN A 127 1.23 31.46 2.05
C GLN A 127 0.22 30.36 1.71
N GLU A 128 0.69 29.13 1.47
CA GLU A 128 -0.18 28.00 1.16
C GLU A 128 -1.05 27.63 2.37
N LYS A 129 -2.35 27.50 2.12
CA LYS A 129 -3.34 27.08 3.13
C LYS A 129 -3.37 25.58 3.33
N LEU A 130 -2.92 24.82 2.34
CA LEU A 130 -2.86 23.37 2.35
C LEU A 130 -1.50 22.91 1.85
N VAL A 131 -0.80 22.12 2.66
CA VAL A 131 0.48 21.50 2.29
C VAL A 131 0.36 19.99 2.45
N LEU A 132 0.78 19.24 1.44
CA LEU A 132 0.86 17.78 1.48
C LEU A 132 2.32 17.38 1.67
N VAL A 133 2.63 16.56 2.68
CA VAL A 133 4.00 16.14 3.02
C VAL A 133 4.09 14.61 3.11
N SER A 134 5.11 14.03 2.50
CA SER A 134 5.37 12.60 2.53
C SER A 134 5.93 12.14 3.88
N HIS A 135 5.58 10.92 4.32
CA HIS A 135 6.23 10.25 5.46
C HIS A 135 7.75 10.13 5.30
N SER A 136 8.24 10.15 4.06
CA SER A 136 9.65 10.01 3.72
C SER A 136 10.37 11.36 3.50
N PHE A 137 9.68 12.49 3.70
CA PHE A 137 10.20 13.83 3.37
C PHE A 137 11.60 14.12 3.93
N ASN A 138 11.85 13.71 5.18
CA ASN A 138 13.10 13.96 5.90
C ASN A 138 14.13 12.81 5.79
N ARG A 139 13.94 11.87 4.85
CA ARG A 139 14.91 10.78 4.61
C ARG A 139 16.19 11.36 3.97
N TRP A 140 17.30 11.26 4.70
CA TRP A 140 18.62 11.65 4.21
C TRP A 140 19.50 10.41 4.08
N ALA A 141 20.12 10.21 2.91
CA ALA A 141 21.10 9.15 2.73
C ALA A 141 22.42 9.53 3.41
N PRO A 142 23.09 8.61 4.14
CA PRO A 142 24.44 8.83 4.65
C PRO A 142 25.45 8.82 3.47
N GLY A 143 26.16 9.92 3.26
CA GLY A 143 27.14 10.11 2.17
C GLY A 143 27.69 11.55 2.14
N LYS A 144 28.49 11.93 1.11
CA LYS A 144 28.88 13.34 0.88
C LYS A 144 27.61 14.17 0.68
N LEU A 145 27.18 14.88 1.72
CA LEU A 145 25.98 15.70 1.67
C LEU A 145 26.19 16.86 0.69
N ALA A 146 25.43 16.87 -0.41
CA ALA A 146 25.37 18.02 -1.30
C ALA A 146 25.07 19.30 -0.51
N ARG A 147 25.75 20.40 -0.85
CA ARG A 147 25.74 21.67 -0.08
C ARG A 147 24.33 22.15 0.26
N TYR A 148 23.40 22.05 -0.69
CA TYR A 148 22.02 22.51 -0.51
C TYR A 148 21.32 21.84 0.68
N ARG A 149 21.67 20.59 1.02
CA ARG A 149 20.99 19.81 2.07
C ARG A 149 21.11 20.48 3.43
N TRP A 150 22.25 21.10 3.72
CA TRP A 150 22.52 21.68 5.04
C TRP A 150 22.63 23.21 5.04
N SER A 151 22.80 23.85 3.88
CA SER A 151 23.10 25.29 3.78
C SER A 151 21.97 26.23 4.20
N LEU A 152 20.73 25.75 4.28
CA LEU A 152 19.59 26.57 4.72
C LEU A 152 19.72 27.02 6.18
N LEU A 153 20.24 26.17 7.06
CA LEU A 153 20.45 26.49 8.47
C LEU A 153 21.44 27.68 8.64
N PRO A 154 22.70 27.59 8.19
CA PRO A 154 23.65 28.70 8.32
C PRO A 154 23.20 29.95 7.56
N ALA A 155 22.51 29.83 6.42
CA ALA A 155 21.94 30.97 5.72
C ALA A 155 20.86 31.69 6.55
N THR A 156 19.96 30.93 7.17
CA THR A 156 18.88 31.46 8.02
C THR A 156 19.44 32.11 9.28
N LEU A 157 20.42 31.48 9.95
CA LEU A 157 21.07 32.03 11.14
C LEU A 157 21.84 33.33 10.84
N ALA A 158 22.52 33.40 9.70
CA ALA A 158 23.22 34.61 9.29
C ALA A 158 22.26 35.77 9.06
N ARG A 159 21.14 35.52 8.36
CA ARG A 159 20.08 36.52 8.14
C ARG A 159 19.38 36.92 9.44
N TYR A 160 19.06 35.97 10.32
CA TYR A 160 18.49 36.26 11.64
C TYR A 160 19.39 37.22 12.45
N ARG A 161 20.69 36.94 12.48
CA ARG A 161 21.68 37.76 13.18
C ARG A 161 21.74 39.19 12.63
N LYS A 162 21.65 39.36 11.31
CA LYS A 162 21.72 40.68 10.68
C LYS A 162 20.39 41.43 10.73
N ASP A 163 19.35 40.81 10.20
CA ASP A 163 18.09 41.48 9.86
C ASP A 163 17.16 41.57 11.07
N VAL A 164 17.28 40.67 12.05
CA VAL A 164 16.45 40.68 13.28
C VAL A 164 17.23 41.21 14.48
N LEU A 165 18.45 40.69 14.74
CA LEU A 165 19.25 41.10 15.90
C LEU A 165 20.06 42.40 15.68
N GLY A 166 20.09 42.94 14.44
CA GLY A 166 20.84 44.15 14.11
C GLY A 166 22.37 44.02 14.24
N LYS A 167 22.91 42.79 14.27
CA LYS A 167 24.35 42.52 14.39
C LYS A 167 24.99 42.46 12.99
N ARG A 168 26.33 42.53 12.94
CA ARG A 168 27.06 42.30 11.68
C ARG A 168 26.91 40.84 11.21
N TRP A 169 27.03 40.64 9.89
CA TRP A 169 27.15 39.32 9.29
C TRP A 169 28.23 38.47 10.00
N PRO A 170 28.07 37.14 10.07
CA PRO A 170 29.12 36.26 10.53
C PRO A 170 30.40 36.39 9.68
N ASN A 171 31.56 36.21 10.32
CA ASN A 171 32.83 36.15 9.60
C ASN A 171 32.82 34.95 8.63
N GLY A 172 33.22 35.16 7.37
CA GLY A 172 33.20 34.14 6.32
C GLY A 172 31.85 33.99 5.59
N TYR A 173 30.80 34.74 5.98
CA TYR A 173 29.50 34.66 5.30
C TYR A 173 29.57 35.09 3.82
N GLY A 174 30.38 36.08 3.47
CA GLY A 174 30.50 36.56 2.09
C GLY A 174 31.02 35.49 1.11
N GLU A 175 31.99 34.68 1.53
CA GLU A 175 32.48 33.53 0.76
C GLU A 175 31.43 32.41 0.71
N PHE A 176 30.78 32.15 1.85
CA PHE A 176 29.69 31.17 1.92
C PHE A 176 28.50 31.51 1.00
N GLU A 177 28.17 32.79 0.87
CA GLU A 177 27.07 33.33 0.04
C GLU A 177 27.34 33.24 -1.46
N GLN A 178 28.59 33.38 -1.91
CA GLN A 178 28.94 33.23 -3.33
C GLN A 178 28.70 31.82 -3.87
N GLU A 179 28.70 30.83 -2.99
CA GLU A 179 28.53 29.41 -3.31
C GLU A 179 27.16 28.87 -2.85
N LEU A 180 26.27 29.73 -2.34
CA LEU A 180 24.90 29.39 -1.97
C LEU A 180 24.03 29.29 -3.24
N VAL A 181 23.21 28.25 -3.31
CA VAL A 181 22.18 28.15 -4.35
C VAL A 181 21.11 29.23 -4.13
N ASP A 182 20.69 29.91 -5.20
CA ASP A 182 19.75 31.05 -5.14
C ASP A 182 18.48 30.75 -4.34
N CYS A 183 17.90 29.57 -4.54
CA CYS A 183 16.68 29.16 -3.85
C CYS A 183 16.87 29.03 -2.34
N VAL A 184 18.04 28.62 -1.87
CA VAL A 184 18.37 28.58 -0.44
C VAL A 184 18.43 30.00 0.14
N SER A 185 19.06 30.93 -0.58
CA SER A 185 19.14 32.33 -0.14
C SER A 185 17.76 32.98 -0.07
N ARG A 186 16.91 32.73 -1.09
CA ARG A 186 15.53 33.22 -1.13
C ARG A 186 14.65 32.57 -0.05
N ALA A 187 14.78 31.27 0.18
CA ALA A 187 14.08 30.55 1.24
C ALA A 187 14.43 31.11 2.62
N ALA A 188 15.73 31.28 2.91
CA ALA A 188 16.20 31.89 4.16
C ALA A 188 15.68 33.33 4.32
N GLY A 189 15.66 34.12 3.24
CA GLY A 189 15.05 35.45 3.22
C GLY A 189 13.56 35.44 3.52
N ALA A 190 12.80 34.51 2.93
CA ALA A 190 11.36 34.36 3.15
C ALA A 190 11.02 33.93 4.58
N ILE A 191 11.81 33.03 5.18
CA ILE A 191 11.67 32.61 6.58
C ILE A 191 11.80 33.82 7.52
N ILE A 192 12.88 34.59 7.37
CA ILE A 192 13.13 35.77 8.20
C ILE A 192 12.11 36.88 7.93
N GLY A 193 11.73 37.10 6.66
CA GLY A 193 10.68 38.03 6.28
C GLY A 193 9.35 37.69 6.96
N ASN A 194 8.96 36.43 6.98
CA ASN A 194 7.71 36.02 7.64
C ASN A 194 7.75 36.20 9.16
N LEU A 195 8.88 35.99 9.84
CA LEU A 195 9.01 36.28 11.28
C LEU A 195 8.64 37.73 11.61
N SER A 196 9.07 38.68 10.78
CA SER A 196 8.74 40.09 10.96
C SER A 196 7.23 40.40 10.86
N THR A 197 6.47 39.55 10.17
CA THR A 197 5.01 39.71 9.98
C THR A 197 4.15 39.06 11.07
N VAL A 198 4.66 38.02 11.75
CA VAL A 198 3.88 37.23 12.73
C VAL A 198 3.88 37.88 14.12
N GLY A 199 4.80 38.83 14.38
CA GLY A 199 4.90 39.60 15.62
C GLY A 199 5.79 38.93 16.68
N SER A 200 6.28 39.72 17.64
CA SER A 200 7.16 39.22 18.68
C SER A 200 6.42 38.30 19.66
N ALA A 201 6.98 37.13 19.98
CA ALA A 201 6.39 36.00 20.74
C ALA A 201 5.61 34.94 19.93
N SER A 202 5.91 34.79 18.63
CA SER A 202 5.39 33.66 17.84
C SER A 202 6.17 32.36 18.09
N PRO A 203 5.57 31.15 17.96
CA PRO A 203 6.31 29.88 18.07
C PRO A 203 7.51 29.78 17.13
N SER A 204 7.43 30.43 15.96
CA SER A 204 8.51 30.48 14.97
C SER A 204 9.70 31.31 15.45
N GLU A 205 9.46 32.41 16.18
CA GLU A 205 10.53 33.25 16.72
C GLU A 205 11.19 32.58 17.92
N THR A 206 10.41 32.02 18.85
CA THR A 206 10.93 31.24 19.98
C THR A 206 11.82 30.10 19.48
N LEU A 207 11.35 29.31 18.51
CA LEU A 207 12.15 28.23 17.94
C LEU A 207 13.46 28.72 17.32
N LEU A 208 13.44 29.82 16.56
CA LEU A 208 14.66 30.33 15.94
C LEU A 208 15.62 30.93 16.97
N GLN A 209 15.09 31.53 18.04
CA GLN A 209 15.88 31.98 19.18
C GLN A 209 16.56 30.79 19.89
N ASP A 210 15.81 29.74 20.21
CA ASP A 210 16.33 28.52 20.85
C ASP A 210 17.45 27.89 19.98
N ILE A 211 17.21 27.76 18.67
CA ILE A 211 18.23 27.29 17.72
C ILE A 211 19.48 28.18 17.74
N HIS A 212 19.31 29.51 17.81
CA HIS A 212 20.44 30.44 17.85
C HIS A 212 21.26 30.34 19.15
N GLU A 213 20.61 30.04 20.27
CA GLU A 213 21.23 29.96 21.60
C GLU A 213 21.86 28.58 21.88
N GLU A 214 21.26 27.50 21.40
CA GLU A 214 21.69 26.13 21.66
C GLU A 214 22.74 25.60 20.66
N LEU A 215 22.81 26.17 19.45
CA LEU A 215 23.74 25.70 18.42
C LEU A 215 25.17 26.22 18.62
N PRO A 216 26.18 25.45 18.15
CA PRO A 216 27.57 25.89 18.12
C PRO A 216 27.78 27.11 17.23
N ALA A 217 29.00 27.65 17.24
CA ALA A 217 29.37 28.84 16.46
C ALA A 217 28.95 28.69 14.97
N TRP A 218 28.54 29.80 14.34
CA TRP A 218 28.06 29.79 12.95
C TRP A 218 29.03 29.10 11.97
N SER A 219 30.34 29.22 12.20
CA SER A 219 31.39 28.54 11.42
C SER A 219 31.27 27.02 11.43
N GLU A 220 30.78 26.43 12.53
CA GLU A 220 30.54 24.98 12.62
C GLU A 220 29.29 24.55 11.86
N ALA A 221 28.22 25.36 11.90
CA ALA A 221 27.02 25.13 11.10
C ALA A 221 27.26 25.34 9.59
N ALA A 222 28.25 26.16 9.23
CA ALA A 222 28.65 26.41 7.85
C ALA A 222 29.60 25.34 7.27
N ASN A 223 30.00 24.33 8.05
CA ASN A 223 30.80 23.20 7.57
C ASN A 223 29.93 21.95 7.36
N GLY A 224 29.83 21.51 6.10
CA GLY A 224 29.03 20.35 5.70
C GLY A 224 29.42 19.02 6.36
N GLU A 225 30.67 18.87 6.81
CA GLU A 225 31.14 17.65 7.50
C GLU A 225 30.53 17.49 8.90
N ASN A 226 30.10 18.61 9.51
CA ASN A 226 29.49 18.62 10.85
C ASN A 226 28.02 18.20 10.83
N HIS A 227 27.40 18.10 9.65
CA HIS A 227 25.99 17.71 9.47
C HIS A 227 25.80 16.18 9.38
N ALA A 228 26.62 15.42 10.11
CA ALA A 228 26.54 13.97 10.18
C ALA A 228 25.13 13.49 10.56
N ALA A 229 24.79 12.27 10.13
CA ALA A 229 23.48 11.67 10.37
C ALA A 229 23.16 11.68 11.89
N ARG A 230 22.02 12.28 12.25
CA ARG A 230 21.46 12.35 13.61
C ARG A 230 22.17 13.29 14.62
N GLY A 231 22.96 14.25 14.15
CA GLY A 231 23.54 15.30 15.01
C GLY A 231 22.58 16.46 15.35
N VAL A 232 22.95 17.32 16.31
CA VAL A 232 22.17 18.51 16.71
C VAL A 232 21.93 19.45 15.51
N LEU A 233 22.94 19.62 14.64
CA LEU A 233 22.82 20.42 13.42
C LEU A 233 21.80 19.85 12.43
N ARG A 234 21.69 18.52 12.33
CA ARG A 234 20.69 17.85 11.48
C ARG A 234 19.27 18.18 11.95
N ARG A 235 19.03 18.10 13.26
CA ARG A 235 17.75 18.47 13.89
C ARG A 235 17.42 19.94 13.63
N ALA A 236 18.40 20.82 13.74
CA ALA A 236 18.20 22.24 13.46
C ALA A 236 17.90 22.54 11.98
N VAL A 237 18.48 21.79 11.03
CA VAL A 237 18.08 21.89 9.61
C VAL A 237 16.60 21.51 9.46
N ASP A 238 16.16 20.41 10.07
CA ASP A 238 14.76 19.97 10.03
C ASP A 238 13.81 21.03 10.65
N GLN A 239 14.21 21.65 11.77
CA GLN A 239 13.45 22.74 12.41
C GLN A 239 13.38 24.01 11.55
N VAL A 240 14.47 24.42 10.91
CA VAL A 240 14.47 25.56 9.98
C VAL A 240 13.65 25.27 8.73
N THR A 241 13.66 24.02 8.25
CA THR A 241 12.75 23.58 7.18
C THR A 241 11.29 23.79 7.60
N GLY A 242 10.97 23.44 8.85
CA GLY A 242 9.69 23.72 9.48
C GLY A 242 9.31 25.19 9.48
N LEU A 243 10.25 26.09 9.80
CA LEU A 243 10.03 27.53 9.73
C LEU A 243 9.65 27.98 8.31
N GLY A 244 10.21 27.36 7.27
CA GLY A 244 9.86 27.63 5.88
C GLY A 244 8.52 27.07 5.44
N LEU A 245 8.04 25.97 6.04
CA LEU A 245 6.66 25.50 5.85
C LEU A 245 5.66 26.37 6.62
N GLY A 246 6.07 26.92 7.76
CA GLY A 246 5.27 27.74 8.66
C GLY A 246 4.32 26.93 9.55
N ALA A 247 3.67 27.60 10.50
CA ALA A 247 2.79 26.95 11.46
C ALA A 247 1.44 26.50 10.85
N PHE A 248 0.94 25.35 11.31
CA PHE A 248 -0.33 24.74 10.90
C PHE A 248 -1.31 24.64 12.08
N ASP A 249 -2.60 24.79 11.77
CA ASP A 249 -3.71 24.71 12.74
C ASP A 249 -4.35 23.33 12.79
N LEU A 250 -4.23 22.55 11.71
CA LEU A 250 -4.63 21.15 11.67
C LEU A 250 -3.53 20.32 11.01
N VAL A 251 -3.08 19.31 11.74
CA VAL A 251 -2.16 18.27 11.25
C VAL A 251 -2.98 17.00 11.03
N ILE A 252 -3.10 16.56 9.78
CA ILE A 252 -3.73 15.27 9.45
C ILE A 252 -2.61 14.27 9.19
N ILE A 253 -2.64 13.13 9.87
CA ILE A 253 -1.66 12.06 9.72
C ILE A 253 -2.38 10.85 9.13
N ASP A 254 -2.15 10.57 7.85
CA ASP A 254 -2.63 9.36 7.20
C ASP A 254 -1.73 8.16 7.53
N GLU A 255 -2.30 6.96 7.59
CA GLU A 255 -1.59 5.76 8.03
C GLU A 255 -0.74 5.96 9.30
N ALA A 256 -1.35 6.60 10.30
CA ALA A 256 -0.70 7.02 11.54
C ALA A 256 -0.14 5.85 12.39
N HIS A 257 -0.30 4.60 11.96
CA HIS A 257 0.27 3.41 12.60
C HIS A 257 1.66 3.01 12.04
N LYS A 258 2.15 3.60 10.93
CA LYS A 258 3.34 3.13 10.18
C LYS A 258 4.71 3.35 10.86
N SER A 259 4.76 3.56 12.18
CA SER A 259 6.00 3.68 12.96
C SER A 259 6.05 2.58 14.02
N ARG A 260 7.15 1.83 14.07
CA ARG A 260 7.34 0.83 15.13
C ARG A 260 8.18 1.35 16.31
N ASN A 261 8.93 2.44 16.12
CA ASN A 261 9.88 2.98 17.10
C ASN A 261 9.73 4.51 17.22
N GLU A 262 10.15 5.08 18.37
CA GLU A 262 10.21 6.54 18.59
C GLU A 262 11.17 7.23 17.59
N GLU A 263 12.24 6.55 17.14
CA GLU A 263 13.18 7.03 16.09
C GLU A 263 12.66 6.90 14.64
N SER A 264 11.35 6.74 14.42
CA SER A 264 10.81 6.62 13.06
C SER A 264 10.86 7.95 12.30
N LEU A 265 11.07 7.91 10.98
CA LEU A 265 11.04 9.10 10.10
C LEU A 265 9.80 9.98 10.32
N LEU A 266 8.65 9.33 10.55
CA LEU A 266 7.39 9.99 10.85
C LEU A 266 7.44 10.76 12.18
N SER A 267 8.06 10.22 13.23
CA SER A 267 8.21 10.93 14.51
C SER A 267 9.06 12.19 14.32
N THR A 268 10.24 12.05 13.71
CA THR A 268 11.12 13.21 13.40
C THR A 268 10.39 14.25 12.54
N LEU A 269 9.56 13.82 11.57
CA LEU A 269 8.77 14.76 10.77
C LEU A 269 7.75 15.53 11.64
N LEU A 270 7.03 14.83 12.52
CA LEU A 270 5.99 15.42 13.37
C LEU A 270 6.52 16.29 14.51
N ASP A 271 7.72 15.98 15.00
CA ASP A 271 8.32 16.59 16.20
C ASP A 271 9.37 17.64 15.85
N ASP A 272 10.18 17.43 14.79
CA ASP A 272 11.30 18.31 14.44
C ASP A 272 11.03 19.18 13.19
N VAL A 273 10.16 18.74 12.26
CA VAL A 273 9.89 19.51 11.02
C VAL A 273 8.57 20.29 11.11
N LEU A 274 7.47 19.69 11.57
CA LEU A 274 6.16 20.35 11.48
C LEU A 274 5.92 21.34 12.63
N LEU A 275 5.60 22.59 12.29
CA LEU A 275 5.31 23.62 13.28
C LEU A 275 3.84 23.69 13.69
N ARG A 276 3.66 23.52 15.00
CA ARG A 276 2.45 23.67 15.82
C ARG A 276 1.93 25.11 15.97
N SER A 277 0.73 25.50 15.53
CA SER A 277 0.11 26.69 16.13
C SER A 277 -0.36 26.39 17.57
N GLY A 278 -0.50 27.40 18.43
CA GLY A 278 -0.90 27.18 19.84
C GLY A 278 -2.28 26.53 20.00
N SER A 279 -3.19 26.75 19.04
CA SER A 279 -4.52 26.11 18.96
C SER A 279 -4.57 24.90 18.02
N ALA A 280 -3.42 24.42 17.56
CA ALA A 280 -3.37 23.35 16.58
C ALA A 280 -4.03 22.07 17.11
N ARG A 281 -4.63 21.33 16.20
CA ARG A 281 -5.15 19.99 16.48
C ARG A 281 -4.55 18.97 15.54
N CYS A 282 -4.56 17.72 15.97
CA CYS A 282 -4.06 16.61 15.20
C CYS A 282 -5.17 15.59 14.98
N LEU A 283 -5.36 15.19 13.72
CA LEU A 283 -6.23 14.11 13.30
C LEU A 283 -5.35 12.95 12.82
N ALA A 284 -5.27 11.88 13.60
CA ALA A 284 -4.63 10.64 13.17
C ALA A 284 -5.66 9.75 12.46
N MET A 285 -5.30 9.22 11.30
CA MET A 285 -6.13 8.28 10.55
C MET A 285 -5.44 6.92 10.47
N SER A 286 -6.15 5.88 10.85
CA SER A 286 -5.67 4.50 10.70
C SER A 286 -6.84 3.54 10.83
N ALA A 287 -7.09 2.70 9.82
CA ALA A 287 -8.10 1.65 9.96
C ALA A 287 -7.74 0.61 11.05
N THR A 288 -6.45 0.54 11.38
CA THR A 288 -5.82 -0.44 12.25
C THR A 288 -4.91 0.30 13.22
N PRO A 289 -5.45 1.09 14.17
CA PRO A 289 -4.65 1.86 15.12
C PRO A 289 -3.82 0.97 16.05
N VAL A 290 -4.22 -0.30 16.19
CA VAL A 290 -3.45 -1.37 16.84
C VAL A 290 -3.17 -2.43 15.78
N GLU A 291 -1.91 -2.84 15.64
CA GLU A 291 -1.50 -3.90 14.71
C GLU A 291 -1.12 -5.18 15.44
N LEU A 292 -0.30 -5.05 16.49
CA LEU A 292 0.38 -6.17 17.13
C LEU A 292 0.16 -6.20 18.65
N ASP A 293 0.11 -5.04 19.30
CA ASP A 293 0.05 -4.96 20.76
C ASP A 293 -0.61 -3.66 21.25
N ALA A 294 -1.28 -3.73 22.40
CA ALA A 294 -1.96 -2.63 23.06
C ALA A 294 -1.07 -1.42 23.37
N SER A 295 0.24 -1.61 23.54
CA SER A 295 1.23 -0.54 23.72
C SER A 295 1.25 0.46 22.56
N GLN A 296 0.80 0.08 21.35
CA GLN A 296 0.71 0.98 20.19
C GLN A 296 -0.31 2.11 20.37
N TRP A 297 -1.27 1.96 21.31
CA TRP A 297 -2.16 3.05 21.69
C TRP A 297 -1.41 4.23 22.29
N GLU A 298 -0.34 3.98 23.05
CA GLU A 298 0.43 5.05 23.68
C GLU A 298 1.01 6.00 22.64
N GLN A 299 1.64 5.45 21.60
CA GLN A 299 2.19 6.25 20.50
C GLN A 299 1.10 6.99 19.73
N SER A 300 -0.02 6.33 19.43
CA SER A 300 -1.14 6.93 18.70
C SER A 300 -1.79 8.08 19.46
N LEU A 301 -1.94 7.94 20.79
CA LEU A 301 -2.51 8.97 21.66
C LEU A 301 -1.53 10.13 21.89
N ARG A 302 -0.23 9.86 22.03
CA ARG A 302 0.79 10.92 22.09
C ARG A 302 0.81 11.77 20.82
N ARG A 303 0.67 11.15 19.64
CA ARG A 303 0.64 11.86 18.34
C ARG A 303 -0.46 12.90 18.26
N ILE A 304 -1.63 12.58 18.79
CA ILE A 304 -2.77 13.50 18.79
C ILE A 304 -2.71 14.53 19.94
N GLY A 305 -1.65 14.51 20.76
CA GLY A 305 -1.42 15.46 21.85
C GLY A 305 -1.89 15.02 23.23
N VAL A 306 -2.18 13.74 23.46
CA VAL A 306 -2.53 13.24 24.80
C VAL A 306 -1.26 13.07 25.65
N ALA A 307 -1.12 13.92 26.66
CA ALA A 307 0.06 13.94 27.53
C ALA A 307 0.21 12.67 28.41
N LYS A 308 -0.91 12.10 28.87
CA LYS A 308 -0.93 10.89 29.71
C LYS A 308 -1.91 9.85 29.13
N PRO A 309 -1.46 9.02 28.18
CA PRO A 309 -2.29 7.96 27.63
C PRO A 309 -2.73 6.94 28.72
N PRO A 310 -3.98 6.45 28.71
CA PRO A 310 -4.54 5.56 29.73
C PRO A 310 -4.11 4.09 29.51
N VAL A 311 -2.80 3.83 29.45
CA VAL A 311 -2.22 2.52 29.08
C VAL A 311 -2.68 1.39 30.01
N ASP A 312 -2.82 1.65 31.31
CA ASP A 312 -3.24 0.63 32.28
C ASP A 312 -4.68 0.16 32.06
N VAL A 313 -5.58 1.08 31.68
CA VAL A 313 -6.98 0.76 31.36
C VAL A 313 -7.04 -0.14 30.13
N ILE A 314 -6.25 0.18 29.11
CA ILE A 314 -6.15 -0.60 27.87
C ILE A 314 -5.63 -2.01 28.15
N LYS A 315 -4.54 -2.14 28.92
CA LYS A 315 -3.98 -3.45 29.31
C LYS A 315 -4.98 -4.29 30.10
N LYS A 316 -5.71 -3.66 31.03
CA LYS A 316 -6.72 -4.34 31.86
C LYS A 316 -7.89 -4.85 31.02
N TYR A 317 -8.35 -4.07 30.04
CA TYR A 317 -9.36 -4.50 29.07
C TYR A 317 -8.89 -5.72 28.27
N VAL A 318 -7.70 -5.66 27.67
CA VAL A 318 -7.16 -6.78 26.88
C VAL A 318 -7.02 -8.06 27.72
N ALA A 319 -6.52 -7.95 28.95
CA ALA A 319 -6.44 -9.08 29.87
C ALA A 319 -7.83 -9.67 30.19
N SER A 320 -8.83 -8.83 30.48
CA SER A 320 -10.19 -9.29 30.77
C SER A 320 -10.86 -10.00 29.59
N VAL A 321 -10.56 -9.57 28.35
CA VAL A 321 -11.03 -10.24 27.12
C VAL A 321 -10.40 -11.62 26.99
N ASP A 322 -9.09 -11.74 27.25
CA ASP A 322 -8.39 -13.03 27.22
C ASP A 322 -8.91 -13.99 28.28
N ASP A 323 -9.15 -13.52 29.51
CA ASP A 323 -9.69 -14.33 30.60
C ASP A 323 -11.11 -14.82 30.29
N LEU A 324 -11.97 -13.92 29.78
CA LEU A 324 -13.33 -14.26 29.36
C LEU A 324 -13.34 -15.26 28.20
N ARG A 325 -12.43 -15.13 27.22
CA ARG A 325 -12.32 -16.10 26.11
C ARG A 325 -11.87 -17.48 26.57
N ARG A 326 -10.99 -17.54 27.57
CA ARG A 326 -10.51 -18.82 28.13
C ARG A 326 -11.59 -19.53 28.93
N SER A 327 -12.45 -18.79 29.62
CA SER A 327 -13.56 -19.35 30.40
C SER A 327 -14.81 -18.47 30.30
N PRO A 328 -15.59 -18.60 29.20
CA PRO A 328 -16.73 -17.71 28.94
C PRO A 328 -17.82 -17.77 30.01
N LEU A 329 -18.06 -18.94 30.59
CA LEU A 329 -19.10 -19.17 31.59
C LEU A 329 -18.69 -18.77 33.03
N ASN A 330 -17.51 -18.17 33.23
CA ASN A 330 -17.06 -17.71 34.53
C ASN A 330 -17.64 -16.31 34.85
N ALA A 331 -18.50 -16.24 35.88
CA ALA A 331 -19.16 -15.00 36.29
C ALA A 331 -18.20 -13.90 36.78
N GLU A 332 -17.07 -14.25 37.41
CA GLU A 332 -16.08 -13.27 37.85
C GLU A 332 -15.37 -12.64 36.64
N TYR A 333 -15.04 -13.44 35.63
CA TYR A 333 -14.44 -12.94 34.39
C TYR A 333 -15.43 -12.10 33.58
N GLU A 334 -16.71 -12.48 33.56
CA GLU A 334 -17.77 -11.66 32.98
C GLU A 334 -17.84 -10.28 33.66
N GLN A 335 -17.95 -10.22 34.98
CA GLN A 335 -18.01 -8.95 35.72
C GLN A 335 -16.75 -8.09 35.55
N ALA A 336 -15.57 -8.72 35.59
CA ALA A 336 -14.30 -8.03 35.37
C ALA A 336 -14.24 -7.43 33.96
N TYR A 337 -14.71 -8.17 32.96
CA TYR A 337 -14.83 -7.69 31.58
C TYR A 337 -15.79 -6.50 31.46
N LEU A 338 -17.00 -6.59 32.03
CA LEU A 338 -18.00 -5.50 31.98
C LEU A 338 -17.43 -4.19 32.55
N ALA A 339 -16.77 -4.27 33.71
CA ALA A 339 -16.14 -3.11 34.34
C ALA A 339 -14.97 -2.57 33.51
N ALA A 340 -14.12 -3.45 32.97
CA ALA A 340 -12.99 -3.05 32.14
C ALA A 340 -13.44 -2.45 30.80
N ALA A 341 -14.51 -2.96 30.18
CA ALA A 341 -15.07 -2.45 28.94
C ALA A 341 -15.64 -1.03 29.10
N ALA A 342 -16.37 -0.76 30.19
CA ALA A 342 -16.86 0.58 30.51
C ALA A 342 -15.70 1.57 30.71
N ALA A 343 -14.70 1.21 31.53
CA ALA A 343 -13.53 2.05 31.75
C ALA A 343 -12.73 2.29 30.46
N TYR A 344 -12.59 1.28 29.61
CA TYR A 344 -11.92 1.37 28.31
C TYR A 344 -12.63 2.33 27.35
N ARG A 345 -13.96 2.21 27.25
CA ARG A 345 -14.78 3.13 26.45
C ARG A 345 -14.62 4.56 26.93
N ASP A 346 -14.82 4.81 28.22
CA ASP A 346 -14.79 6.16 28.78
C ASP A 346 -13.41 6.82 28.64
N ALA A 347 -12.33 6.02 28.69
CA ALA A 347 -10.97 6.49 28.51
C ALA A 347 -10.62 6.87 27.05
N LEU A 348 -11.23 6.21 26.06
CA LEU A 348 -10.92 6.42 24.64
C LEU A 348 -11.96 7.24 23.88
N ASP A 349 -13.20 7.34 24.36
CA ASP A 349 -14.29 8.07 23.71
C ASP A 349 -13.93 9.53 23.35
N PRO A 350 -13.20 10.31 24.17
CA PRO A 350 -12.83 11.67 23.79
C PRO A 350 -11.95 11.77 22.54
N TYR A 351 -11.30 10.67 22.14
CA TYR A 351 -10.25 10.65 21.13
C TYR A 351 -10.61 9.78 19.93
N LEU A 352 -11.27 8.64 20.10
CA LEU A 352 -11.35 7.58 19.08
C LEU A 352 -12.73 7.51 18.41
N LEU A 353 -12.79 7.70 17.10
CA LEU A 353 -13.97 7.41 16.27
C LEU A 353 -13.77 6.12 15.48
N ARG A 354 -14.80 5.26 15.45
CA ARG A 354 -14.74 3.99 14.74
C ARG A 354 -16.12 3.58 14.24
N ARG A 355 -16.38 3.73 12.93
CA ARG A 355 -17.54 3.11 12.28
C ARG A 355 -17.25 1.69 11.84
N ASP A 356 -18.18 0.79 12.10
CA ASP A 356 -18.10 -0.62 11.72
C ASP A 356 -18.84 -0.90 10.41
N LYS A 357 -18.35 -1.82 9.56
CA LYS A 357 -19.02 -2.15 8.29
C LYS A 357 -20.40 -2.77 8.47
N ARG A 358 -20.72 -3.32 9.64
CA ARG A 358 -22.07 -3.74 10.01
C ARG A 358 -23.07 -2.57 10.07
N GLU A 359 -22.58 -1.34 10.16
CA GLU A 359 -23.40 -0.12 10.05
C GLU A 359 -23.65 0.30 8.59
N ASP A 360 -22.90 -0.26 7.63
CA ASP A 360 -23.08 0.06 6.22
C ASP A 360 -24.45 -0.45 5.74
N PRO A 361 -25.27 0.40 5.06
CA PRO A 361 -26.59 0.00 4.60
C PRO A 361 -26.58 -1.25 3.71
N THR A 362 -25.53 -1.46 2.93
CA THR A 362 -25.41 -2.60 2.02
C THR A 362 -25.11 -3.89 2.80
N VAL A 363 -24.28 -3.81 3.83
CA VAL A 363 -24.03 -4.95 4.74
C VAL A 363 -25.30 -5.28 5.55
N GLN A 364 -26.03 -4.28 6.03
CA GLN A 364 -27.32 -4.51 6.71
C GLN A 364 -28.36 -5.15 5.78
N LYS A 365 -28.37 -4.77 4.50
CA LYS A 365 -29.20 -5.45 3.48
C LYS A 365 -28.79 -6.91 3.32
N PHE A 366 -27.49 -7.22 3.25
CA PHE A 366 -27.00 -8.59 3.18
C PHE A 366 -27.47 -9.41 4.40
N SER A 367 -27.24 -8.93 5.62
CA SER A 367 -27.59 -9.68 6.85
C SER A 367 -29.09 -9.96 6.98
N LYS A 368 -29.95 -9.13 6.37
CA LYS A 368 -31.41 -9.36 6.32
C LYS A 368 -31.82 -10.49 5.37
N HIS A 369 -31.05 -10.74 4.32
CA HIS A 369 -31.37 -11.73 3.28
C HIS A 369 -30.51 -13.01 3.38
N ALA A 370 -29.38 -12.94 4.08
CA ALA A 370 -28.51 -14.08 4.33
C ALA A 370 -29.13 -15.06 5.34
N THR A 371 -28.77 -16.34 5.21
CA THR A 371 -29.18 -17.37 6.17
C THR A 371 -28.50 -17.17 7.54
N PRO A 372 -29.10 -17.65 8.65
CA PRO A 372 -28.57 -17.46 10.00
C PRO A 372 -27.12 -17.98 10.19
N ALA A 373 -26.75 -19.06 9.50
CA ALA A 373 -25.42 -19.67 9.57
C ALA A 373 -24.32 -18.89 8.80
N GLY A 374 -24.62 -17.70 8.28
CA GLY A 374 -23.67 -16.95 7.46
C GLY A 374 -23.95 -15.46 7.40
N GLN A 375 -24.14 -14.82 8.55
CA GLN A 375 -24.39 -13.37 8.62
C GLN A 375 -23.18 -12.51 8.18
N ASP A 376 -21.97 -13.08 8.15
CA ASP A 376 -20.77 -12.39 7.66
C ASP A 376 -20.76 -12.35 6.11
N TYR A 377 -20.69 -11.14 5.56
CA TYR A 377 -20.60 -10.92 4.11
C TYR A 377 -19.21 -11.28 3.55
N ARG A 378 -18.21 -11.46 4.42
CA ARG A 378 -16.91 -12.02 4.09
C ARG A 378 -16.90 -13.51 4.42
N GLU A 379 -16.39 -14.32 3.49
CA GLU A 379 -16.25 -15.76 3.66
C GLU A 379 -14.77 -16.14 3.66
N VAL A 380 -14.28 -16.69 4.77
CA VAL A 380 -12.91 -17.18 4.87
C VAL A 380 -12.87 -18.67 4.58
N CYS A 381 -12.37 -19.03 3.40
CA CYS A 381 -12.28 -20.40 2.90
C CYS A 381 -10.81 -20.81 2.67
N PRO A 382 -10.12 -21.36 3.69
CA PRO A 382 -8.73 -21.76 3.55
C PRO A 382 -8.52 -22.83 2.47
N ILE A 383 -7.52 -22.63 1.62
CA ILE A 383 -7.01 -23.62 0.68
C ILE A 383 -6.10 -24.55 1.48
N LYS A 384 -6.68 -25.66 1.95
CA LYS A 384 -6.00 -26.64 2.81
C LYS A 384 -5.15 -27.59 1.98
N VAL A 385 -3.84 -27.56 2.19
CA VAL A 385 -2.88 -28.51 1.61
C VAL A 385 -2.68 -29.63 2.63
N ARG A 386 -3.23 -30.81 2.34
CA ARG A 386 -3.20 -31.97 3.25
C ARG A 386 -2.00 -32.85 2.99
N MET A 387 -1.37 -33.36 4.06
CA MET A 387 -0.37 -34.42 3.99
C MET A 387 -1.04 -35.77 3.72
N ASP A 388 -1.60 -35.94 2.53
CA ASP A 388 -2.22 -37.19 2.10
C ASP A 388 -1.42 -37.79 0.93
N PRO A 389 -0.93 -39.05 1.04
CA PRO A 389 -0.25 -39.76 -0.06
C PRO A 389 -1.05 -39.81 -1.37
N ALA A 390 -2.38 -39.67 -1.32
CA ALA A 390 -3.22 -39.57 -2.53
C ALA A 390 -3.09 -38.22 -3.25
N THR A 391 -2.63 -37.17 -2.56
CA THR A 391 -2.61 -35.78 -3.07
C THR A 391 -1.21 -35.20 -3.19
N ILE A 392 -0.25 -35.69 -2.39
CA ILE A 392 1.15 -35.22 -2.37
C ILE A 392 2.08 -36.40 -2.68
N SER A 393 3.06 -36.17 -3.56
CA SER A 393 4.05 -37.18 -3.90
C SER A 393 4.94 -37.56 -2.70
N GLU A 394 5.35 -38.82 -2.63
CA GLU A 394 6.25 -39.31 -1.58
C GLU A 394 7.53 -38.46 -1.41
N PRO A 395 8.21 -38.01 -2.48
CA PRO A 395 9.33 -37.08 -2.35
C PRO A 395 8.95 -35.76 -1.67
N TRP A 396 7.80 -35.16 -1.98
CA TRP A 396 7.35 -33.93 -1.31
C TRP A 396 7.01 -34.16 0.16
N MET A 397 6.38 -35.28 0.51
CA MET A 397 6.14 -35.64 1.91
C MET A 397 7.46 -35.75 2.69
N ARG A 398 8.47 -36.43 2.13
CA ARG A 398 9.81 -36.50 2.73
C ARG A 398 10.46 -35.13 2.87
N ALA A 399 10.33 -34.26 1.87
CA ALA A 399 10.89 -32.91 1.90
C ALA A 399 10.27 -32.06 3.02
N VAL A 400 8.95 -32.12 3.22
CA VAL A 400 8.29 -31.34 4.28
C VAL A 400 8.60 -31.93 5.66
N CYS A 401 8.61 -33.26 5.81
CA CYS A 401 9.05 -33.90 7.05
C CYS A 401 10.48 -33.49 7.43
N ALA A 402 11.39 -33.44 6.45
CA ALA A 402 12.76 -32.98 6.67
C ALA A 402 12.83 -31.49 7.06
N ALA A 403 12.00 -30.64 6.43
CA ALA A 403 11.91 -29.22 6.75
C ALA A 403 11.39 -28.96 8.17
N GLU A 404 10.38 -29.71 8.62
CA GLU A 404 9.90 -29.63 10.00
C GLU A 404 10.93 -30.22 10.98
N ALA A 405 11.61 -31.31 10.63
CA ALA A 405 12.65 -31.91 11.48
C ALA A 405 13.85 -30.98 11.73
N LEU A 406 14.30 -30.23 10.70
CA LEU A 406 15.35 -29.20 10.81
C LEU A 406 15.07 -28.19 11.92
N SER A 407 13.80 -27.97 12.22
CA SER A 407 13.38 -27.02 13.23
C SER A 407 13.51 -27.49 14.67
N PHE A 408 13.57 -28.81 14.87
CA PHE A 408 13.79 -29.44 16.17
C PHE A 408 15.29 -29.67 16.42
N THR A 409 16.09 -29.82 15.37
CA THR A 409 17.53 -30.12 15.50
C THR A 409 18.42 -28.88 15.62
N SER A 410 17.94 -27.69 15.23
CA SER A 410 18.68 -26.42 15.31
C SER A 410 18.35 -25.64 16.60
N THR A 411 19.37 -25.18 17.35
CA THR A 411 19.17 -24.17 18.41
C THR A 411 18.84 -22.84 17.77
N ARG A 412 17.88 -22.10 18.36
CA ARG A 412 17.34 -20.81 17.85
C ARG A 412 18.39 -19.73 17.50
N VAL A 413 19.64 -19.90 17.94
CA VAL A 413 20.74 -18.92 17.87
C VAL A 413 21.85 -19.32 16.89
N LEU A 414 21.98 -20.60 16.49
CA LEU A 414 23.21 -21.08 15.83
C LEU A 414 23.10 -21.38 14.32
N ASP A 415 21.91 -21.38 13.71
CA ASP A 415 21.79 -21.57 12.26
C ASP A 415 20.61 -20.78 11.64
N ASN A 416 20.92 -19.59 11.13
CA ASN A 416 19.96 -18.73 10.44
C ASN A 416 19.41 -19.37 9.16
N ARG A 417 20.14 -20.29 8.53
CA ARG A 417 19.76 -20.92 7.26
C ARG A 417 18.69 -21.99 7.50
N ALA A 418 18.89 -22.88 8.47
CA ALA A 418 17.89 -23.87 8.88
C ALA A 418 16.57 -23.23 9.33
N LYS A 419 16.65 -22.14 10.11
CA LYS A 419 15.47 -21.35 10.53
C LYS A 419 14.73 -20.75 9.32
N ARG A 420 15.46 -20.15 8.37
CA ARG A 420 14.85 -19.61 7.14
C ARG A 420 14.18 -20.69 6.33
N HIS A 421 14.83 -21.84 6.09
CA HIS A 421 14.23 -22.93 5.32
C HIS A 421 12.93 -23.45 5.97
N ARG A 422 12.88 -23.69 7.29
CA ARG A 422 11.63 -24.09 7.97
C ARG A 422 10.51 -23.06 7.75
N LEU A 423 10.79 -21.78 7.98
CA LEU A 423 9.79 -20.71 7.89
C LEU A 423 9.23 -20.50 6.46
N THR A 424 9.90 -21.06 5.45
CA THR A 424 9.68 -20.70 4.05
C THR A 424 9.39 -21.88 3.14
N VAL A 425 9.57 -23.13 3.59
CA VAL A 425 9.29 -24.33 2.78
C VAL A 425 7.80 -24.50 2.50
N GLY A 426 6.91 -24.39 3.50
CA GLY A 426 5.46 -24.44 3.28
C GLY A 426 4.94 -23.35 2.31
N ASN A 427 5.68 -22.25 2.24
CA ASN A 427 5.45 -21.12 1.34
C ASN A 427 6.24 -21.21 0.02
N GLY A 428 6.88 -22.34 -0.30
CA GLY A 428 7.64 -22.53 -1.55
C GLY A 428 8.98 -21.78 -1.65
N HIS A 429 9.25 -20.79 -0.79
CA HIS A 429 10.44 -19.93 -0.91
C HIS A 429 11.74 -20.60 -0.48
N GLY A 430 11.68 -21.49 0.52
CA GLY A 430 12.85 -22.23 1.02
C GLY A 430 13.48 -23.15 -0.03
N ILE A 431 12.71 -23.52 -1.06
CA ILE A 431 13.12 -24.42 -2.14
C ILE A 431 14.06 -23.74 -3.14
N SER A 432 13.86 -22.46 -3.47
CA SER A 432 14.75 -21.74 -4.40
C SER A 432 16.19 -21.71 -3.88
N GLY A 433 16.38 -21.34 -2.61
CA GLY A 433 17.70 -21.33 -1.99
C GLY A 433 18.33 -22.72 -1.82
N LEU A 434 17.54 -23.79 -1.87
CA LEU A 434 18.05 -25.17 -1.91
C LEU A 434 18.47 -25.56 -3.32
N ILE A 435 17.75 -25.13 -4.36
CA ILE A 435 18.10 -25.32 -5.76
C ILE A 435 19.37 -24.56 -6.13
N ASP A 436 19.50 -23.31 -5.68
CA ASP A 436 20.65 -22.45 -6.00
C ASP A 436 21.92 -22.94 -5.31
N ALA A 437 21.85 -23.33 -4.04
CA ALA A 437 22.96 -23.94 -3.32
C ALA A 437 23.44 -25.25 -3.95
N VAL A 438 22.52 -25.99 -4.56
CA VAL A 438 22.81 -27.23 -5.28
C VAL A 438 23.53 -26.95 -6.61
N LYS A 439 23.25 -25.81 -7.27
CA LYS A 439 24.00 -25.40 -8.47
C LYS A 439 25.43 -24.99 -8.11
N GLU A 440 25.63 -24.30 -7.00
CA GLU A 440 26.94 -23.86 -6.50
C GLU A 440 27.83 -25.02 -5.98
N GLU A 441 27.25 -26.06 -5.36
CA GLU A 441 28.02 -27.26 -4.93
C GLU A 441 28.63 -28.05 -6.10
N THR A 442 28.16 -27.85 -7.33
CA THR A 442 28.79 -28.43 -8.54
C THR A 442 30.11 -27.74 -8.91
N SER A 443 30.49 -26.65 -8.23
CA SER A 443 31.59 -25.76 -8.65
C SER A 443 32.67 -25.49 -7.59
N LEU A 444 32.58 -26.01 -6.37
CA LEU A 444 33.54 -25.66 -5.31
C LEU A 444 34.00 -26.88 -4.49
N GLN A 445 35.31 -27.15 -4.55
CA GLN A 445 36.03 -28.00 -3.60
C GLN A 445 36.01 -27.35 -2.20
N PRO A 446 35.97 -28.15 -1.11
CA PRO A 446 35.88 -27.61 0.24
C PRO A 446 37.27 -27.21 0.76
N GLU A 447 37.53 -25.90 0.89
CA GLU A 447 38.61 -25.41 1.76
C GLU A 447 38.13 -25.35 3.21
N ILE A 448 38.79 -26.12 4.07
CA ILE A 448 38.58 -26.14 5.51
C ILE A 448 39.53 -25.11 6.12
N SER A 449 39.00 -24.01 6.67
CA SER A 449 39.78 -23.16 7.59
C SER A 449 39.50 -23.57 9.03
N SER A 450 40.58 -23.81 9.76
CA SER A 450 40.59 -24.23 11.15
C SER A 450 41.06 -23.08 12.04
N SER A 451 40.29 -22.74 13.07
CA SER A 451 40.83 -22.17 14.29
C SER A 451 39.83 -22.31 15.44
N ALA A 452 40.20 -23.10 16.44
CA ALA A 452 39.64 -23.03 17.79
C ALA A 452 40.71 -23.51 18.77
N LEU A 453 41.12 -22.62 19.67
CA LEU A 453 41.92 -22.92 20.85
C LEU A 453 41.01 -22.88 22.09
N ASP A 454 41.15 -23.94 22.88
CA ASP A 454 41.09 -24.09 24.34
C ASP A 454 39.89 -23.54 25.13
N ASP A 455 39.05 -24.47 25.63
CA ASP A 455 38.55 -24.44 27.02
C ASP A 455 38.02 -25.84 27.45
N GLU A 456 38.61 -26.44 28.49
CA GLU A 456 38.41 -27.86 28.89
C GLU A 456 37.07 -28.15 29.60
N THR A 457 36.17 -27.17 29.73
CA THR A 457 34.76 -27.40 30.11
C THR A 457 33.84 -27.55 28.89
N ALA A 458 34.35 -27.38 27.67
CA ALA A 458 33.58 -27.39 26.42
C ALA A 458 33.48 -28.76 25.72
N LEU A 459 34.11 -29.82 26.24
CA LEU A 459 34.22 -31.10 25.51
C LEU A 459 32.87 -31.82 25.31
N ASP A 460 31.98 -31.80 26.29
CA ASP A 460 30.64 -32.42 26.16
C ASP A 460 29.68 -31.58 25.30
N ASP A 461 29.74 -30.25 25.42
CA ASP A 461 28.94 -29.32 24.61
C ASP A 461 29.45 -29.24 23.15
N ALA A 462 30.75 -29.36 22.91
CA ALA A 462 31.33 -29.42 21.57
C ALA A 462 30.98 -30.74 20.85
N ALA A 463 30.99 -31.87 21.56
CA ALA A 463 30.56 -33.16 21.00
C ALA A 463 29.05 -33.19 20.71
N ALA A 464 28.23 -32.64 21.62
CA ALA A 464 26.79 -32.48 21.40
C ALA A 464 26.45 -31.49 20.28
N SER A 465 27.19 -30.37 20.18
CA SER A 465 27.12 -29.38 19.11
C SER A 465 27.51 -29.98 17.75
N SER A 466 28.59 -30.77 17.70
CA SER A 466 29.04 -31.51 16.50
C SER A 466 28.00 -32.53 16.02
N LYS A 467 27.42 -33.35 16.92
CA LYS A 467 26.34 -34.30 16.58
C LYS A 467 25.04 -33.59 16.15
N ARG A 468 24.75 -32.41 16.68
CA ARG A 468 23.57 -31.61 16.26
C ARG A 468 23.79 -30.96 14.90
N LYS A 469 24.97 -30.39 14.66
CA LYS A 469 25.36 -29.86 13.34
C LYS A 469 25.30 -30.95 12.27
N ALA A 470 25.85 -32.14 12.56
CA ALA A 470 25.75 -33.30 11.67
C ALA A 470 24.29 -33.73 11.40
N ARG A 471 23.41 -33.67 12.42
CA ARG A 471 21.96 -33.93 12.24
C ARG A 471 21.28 -32.88 11.36
N THR A 472 21.58 -31.61 11.59
CA THR A 472 21.05 -30.50 10.77
C THR A 472 21.51 -30.62 9.32
N GLU A 473 22.80 -30.89 9.08
CA GLU A 473 23.32 -31.15 7.74
C GLU A 473 22.69 -32.38 7.09
N TRP A 474 22.47 -33.46 7.84
CA TRP A 474 21.81 -34.66 7.34
C TRP A 474 20.38 -34.36 6.87
N TRP A 475 19.59 -33.64 7.69
CA TRP A 475 18.23 -33.25 7.30
C TRP A 475 18.22 -32.26 6.13
N HIS A 476 19.21 -31.36 6.03
CA HIS A 476 19.39 -30.52 4.84
C HIS A 476 19.61 -31.34 3.57
N ARG A 477 20.52 -32.31 3.60
CA ARG A 477 20.78 -33.21 2.47
C ARG A 477 19.57 -34.08 2.14
N ALA A 478 18.86 -34.57 3.16
CA ALA A 478 17.64 -35.37 2.99
C ALA A 478 16.55 -34.55 2.29
N MET A 479 16.36 -33.30 2.72
CA MET A 479 15.42 -32.36 2.10
C MET A 479 15.81 -32.04 0.65
N GLN A 480 17.09 -31.73 0.38
CA GLN A 480 17.57 -31.45 -0.98
C GLN A 480 17.35 -32.65 -1.91
N ARG A 481 17.68 -33.86 -1.45
CA ARG A 481 17.46 -35.09 -2.22
C ARG A 481 15.97 -35.29 -2.52
N ALA A 482 15.12 -35.14 -1.51
CA ALA A 482 13.67 -35.29 -1.65
C ALA A 482 13.08 -34.27 -2.64
N VAL A 483 13.52 -33.00 -2.61
CA VAL A 483 13.10 -31.98 -3.58
C VAL A 483 13.56 -32.29 -5.00
N ARG A 484 14.81 -32.77 -5.19
CA ARG A 484 15.31 -33.18 -6.51
C ARG A 484 14.52 -34.36 -7.09
N GLU A 485 14.18 -35.33 -6.24
CA GLU A 485 13.34 -36.48 -6.63
C GLU A 485 11.91 -36.04 -6.94
N ALA A 486 11.37 -35.08 -6.19
CA ALA A 486 10.02 -34.54 -6.40
C ALA A 486 9.89 -33.78 -7.73
N ALA A 487 10.98 -33.14 -8.16
CA ALA A 487 10.97 -32.21 -9.25
C ALA A 487 12.29 -32.23 -10.03
N PRO A 488 12.50 -33.24 -10.90
CA PRO A 488 13.72 -33.38 -11.66
C PRO A 488 13.97 -32.18 -12.58
N GLY A 489 15.23 -31.76 -12.67
CA GLY A 489 15.66 -30.61 -13.48
C GLY A 489 15.24 -29.25 -12.89
N SER A 490 14.76 -28.35 -13.74
CA SER A 490 14.33 -26.99 -13.35
C SER A 490 12.88 -26.90 -12.84
N GLY A 491 12.20 -28.04 -12.66
CA GLY A 491 10.77 -28.10 -12.29
C GLY A 491 10.45 -27.76 -10.82
N ALA A 492 11.46 -27.53 -10.00
CA ALA A 492 11.35 -27.57 -8.54
C ALA A 492 10.49 -26.51 -7.83
N PRO A 493 10.28 -25.28 -8.33
CA PRO A 493 9.23 -24.44 -7.75
C PRO A 493 7.83 -24.80 -8.28
N TYR A 494 7.71 -25.33 -9.50
CA TYR A 494 6.43 -25.52 -10.20
C TYR A 494 5.60 -26.73 -9.75
N THR A 495 6.20 -27.65 -9.00
CA THR A 495 5.54 -28.86 -8.49
C THR A 495 5.22 -28.78 -7.00
N HIS A 496 5.48 -27.64 -6.36
CA HIS A 496 5.27 -27.48 -4.93
C HIS A 496 3.77 -27.65 -4.56
N PRO A 497 3.41 -28.50 -3.59
CA PRO A 497 2.00 -28.82 -3.29
C PRO A 497 1.14 -27.59 -2.97
N ALA A 498 1.65 -26.64 -2.20
CA ALA A 498 0.90 -25.42 -1.88
C ALA A 498 0.73 -24.48 -3.09
N LEU A 499 1.69 -24.50 -4.02
CA LEU A 499 1.59 -23.74 -5.26
C LEU A 499 0.51 -24.34 -6.16
N LEU A 500 0.50 -25.67 -6.28
CA LEU A 500 -0.49 -26.40 -7.08
C LEU A 500 -1.91 -26.21 -6.54
N ALA A 501 -2.10 -26.38 -5.22
CA ALA A 501 -3.39 -26.14 -4.58
C ALA A 501 -3.87 -24.68 -4.78
N ALA A 502 -2.95 -23.71 -4.73
CA ALA A 502 -3.27 -22.31 -5.04
C ALA A 502 -3.66 -22.13 -6.51
N VAL A 503 -2.94 -22.74 -7.46
CA VAL A 503 -3.26 -22.70 -8.89
C VAL A 503 -4.66 -23.25 -9.16
N ASP A 504 -4.97 -24.44 -8.65
CA ASP A 504 -6.28 -25.07 -8.90
C ASP A 504 -7.42 -24.22 -8.30
N ALA A 505 -7.22 -23.67 -7.10
CA ALA A 505 -8.19 -22.77 -6.47
C ALA A 505 -8.36 -21.46 -7.26
N ILE A 506 -7.26 -20.85 -7.74
CA ILE A 506 -7.30 -19.62 -8.53
C ILE A 506 -8.01 -19.88 -9.86
N GLU A 507 -7.64 -20.95 -10.57
CA GLU A 507 -8.23 -21.31 -11.86
C GLU A 507 -9.74 -21.55 -11.74
N SER A 508 -10.20 -22.22 -10.68
CA SER A 508 -11.63 -22.46 -10.45
C SER A 508 -12.48 -21.17 -10.37
N VAL A 509 -11.89 -20.06 -9.93
CA VAL A 509 -12.55 -18.76 -9.82
C VAL A 509 -12.31 -17.91 -11.07
N ALA A 510 -11.09 -17.95 -11.59
CA ALA A 510 -10.60 -17.09 -12.66
C ALA A 510 -11.27 -17.34 -14.03
N VAL A 511 -12.05 -18.41 -14.16
CA VAL A 511 -12.92 -18.67 -15.32
C VAL A 511 -13.94 -17.54 -15.50
N ASN A 512 -14.56 -17.08 -14.41
CA ASN A 512 -15.67 -16.11 -14.45
C ASN A 512 -15.30 -14.76 -13.82
N GLU A 513 -14.46 -14.76 -12.80
CA GLU A 513 -14.16 -13.58 -12.00
C GLU A 513 -12.68 -13.27 -11.98
N LYS A 514 -12.31 -12.10 -11.49
CA LYS A 514 -10.91 -11.78 -11.25
C LYS A 514 -10.46 -12.24 -9.87
N VAL A 515 -9.18 -12.58 -9.77
CA VAL A 515 -8.56 -13.06 -8.53
C VAL A 515 -7.37 -12.18 -8.17
N LEU A 516 -7.38 -11.65 -6.95
CA LEU A 516 -6.26 -10.90 -6.39
C LEU A 516 -5.46 -11.80 -5.46
N VAL A 517 -4.16 -11.96 -5.73
CA VAL A 517 -3.28 -12.83 -4.95
C VAL A 517 -2.25 -11.97 -4.22
N PHE A 518 -2.05 -12.20 -2.93
CA PHE A 518 -0.99 -11.55 -2.15
C PHE A 518 0.11 -12.52 -1.73
N GLY A 519 1.37 -12.11 -1.88
CA GLY A 519 2.52 -12.90 -1.43
C GLY A 519 3.73 -12.06 -1.01
N HIS A 520 4.63 -12.65 -0.23
CA HIS A 520 5.89 -12.02 0.19
C HIS A 520 7.06 -12.33 -0.73
N TYR A 521 7.18 -13.61 -1.10
CA TYR A 521 8.38 -14.15 -1.70
C TYR A 521 8.31 -14.13 -3.22
N ARG A 522 9.32 -13.52 -3.87
CA ARG A 522 9.37 -13.32 -5.32
C ARG A 522 9.36 -14.65 -6.09
N ALA A 523 10.20 -15.61 -5.69
CA ALA A 523 10.33 -16.89 -6.41
C ALA A 523 9.00 -17.69 -6.50
N PRO A 524 8.26 -17.96 -5.40
CA PRO A 524 6.95 -18.60 -5.49
C PRO A 524 5.92 -17.81 -6.30
N MET A 525 5.93 -16.47 -6.19
CA MET A 525 5.01 -15.63 -6.98
C MET A 525 5.33 -15.67 -8.47
N ASN A 526 6.60 -15.69 -8.86
CA ASN A 526 7.03 -15.85 -10.25
C ASN A 526 6.61 -17.23 -10.77
N ALA A 527 6.84 -18.28 -9.98
CA ALA A 527 6.43 -19.64 -10.35
C ALA A 527 4.92 -19.75 -10.53
N LEU A 528 4.13 -19.11 -9.64
CA LEU A 528 2.68 -19.01 -9.75
C LEU A 528 2.27 -18.32 -11.06
N GLN A 529 2.88 -17.17 -11.36
CA GLN A 529 2.59 -16.42 -12.58
C GLN A 529 2.85 -17.25 -13.84
N HIS A 530 4.03 -17.88 -13.95
CA HIS A 530 4.39 -18.67 -15.13
C HIS A 530 3.48 -19.88 -15.28
N LEU A 531 3.17 -20.58 -14.18
CA LEU A 531 2.33 -21.77 -14.22
C LEU A 531 0.88 -21.45 -14.61
N LEU A 532 0.30 -20.37 -14.07
CA LEU A 532 -1.04 -19.90 -14.44
C LEU A 532 -1.10 -19.49 -15.92
N ASN A 533 -0.11 -18.75 -16.41
CA ASN A 533 -0.05 -18.34 -17.81
C ASN A 533 0.13 -19.54 -18.74
N ALA A 534 1.01 -20.47 -18.40
CA ALA A 534 1.25 -21.68 -19.18
C ALA A 534 -0.01 -22.56 -19.28
N ARG A 535 -0.71 -22.80 -18.16
CA ARG A 535 -1.95 -23.59 -18.15
C ARG A 535 -3.08 -22.91 -18.89
N ALA A 536 -3.25 -21.60 -18.72
CA ALA A 536 -4.26 -20.82 -19.46
C ALA A 536 -3.99 -20.84 -20.97
N MET A 537 -2.73 -20.69 -21.39
CA MET A 537 -2.32 -20.77 -22.79
C MET A 537 -2.60 -22.15 -23.38
N LEU A 538 -2.21 -23.22 -22.68
CA LEU A 538 -2.43 -24.58 -23.17
C LEU A 538 -3.92 -24.91 -23.33
N ARG A 539 -4.78 -24.49 -22.39
CA ARG A 539 -6.24 -24.64 -22.53
C ARG A 539 -6.79 -23.84 -23.71
N ALA A 540 -6.35 -22.60 -23.89
CA ALA A 540 -6.77 -21.78 -25.03
C ALA A 540 -6.40 -22.44 -26.37
N LEU A 541 -5.16 -22.95 -26.48
CA LEU A 541 -4.69 -23.63 -27.69
C LEU A 541 -5.39 -24.97 -27.96
N ASP A 542 -5.83 -25.66 -26.91
CA ASP A 542 -6.61 -26.91 -27.01
C ASP A 542 -8.05 -26.63 -27.46
N GLU A 543 -8.64 -25.53 -26.99
CA GLU A 543 -9.96 -25.03 -27.42
C GLU A 543 -9.94 -24.35 -28.81
N GLY A 544 -8.78 -24.26 -29.47
CA GLY A 544 -8.63 -23.58 -30.76
C GLY A 544 -8.71 -22.05 -30.68
N LYS A 545 -8.62 -21.46 -29.49
CA LYS A 545 -8.58 -20.02 -29.29
C LYS A 545 -7.17 -19.47 -29.53
N VAL A 546 -7.11 -18.24 -30.00
CA VAL A 546 -5.85 -17.53 -30.19
C VAL A 546 -5.29 -17.07 -28.84
N TRP A 547 -3.98 -17.24 -28.65
CA TRP A 547 -3.24 -16.70 -27.52
C TRP A 547 -2.41 -15.47 -27.92
N PRO A 548 -2.27 -14.44 -27.07
CA PRO A 548 -1.64 -13.17 -27.48
C PRO A 548 -0.12 -13.22 -27.72
N GLN A 549 0.57 -14.29 -27.32
CA GLN A 549 2.03 -14.43 -27.45
C GLN A 549 2.40 -15.04 -28.80
N SER A 550 3.46 -14.54 -29.43
CA SER A 550 4.00 -15.06 -30.69
C SER A 550 4.92 -16.28 -30.50
N GLY A 551 5.41 -16.53 -29.28
CA GLY A 551 6.27 -17.66 -28.95
C GLY A 551 6.68 -17.70 -27.48
N LEU A 552 7.53 -18.67 -27.11
CA LEU A 552 8.06 -18.84 -25.76
C LEU A 552 9.38 -18.06 -25.61
N HIS A 553 9.38 -17.01 -24.80
CA HIS A 553 10.50 -16.06 -24.78
C HIS A 553 11.59 -16.41 -23.76
N SER A 554 11.24 -17.01 -22.62
CA SER A 554 12.21 -17.34 -21.57
C SER A 554 12.41 -18.84 -21.38
N HIS A 555 13.53 -19.23 -20.75
CA HIS A 555 13.74 -20.61 -20.30
C HIS A 555 12.68 -21.00 -19.25
N GLU A 556 12.30 -20.07 -18.38
CA GLU A 556 11.31 -20.30 -17.32
C GLU A 556 9.92 -20.58 -17.90
N ASP A 557 9.51 -19.87 -18.96
CA ASP A 557 8.25 -20.12 -19.67
C ASP A 557 8.21 -21.53 -20.27
N ARG A 558 9.32 -21.96 -20.89
CA ARG A 558 9.44 -23.32 -21.46
C ARG A 558 9.33 -24.39 -20.39
N VAL A 559 10.00 -24.20 -19.25
CA VAL A 559 9.94 -25.14 -18.12
C VAL A 559 8.53 -25.17 -17.52
N ALA A 560 7.93 -24.01 -17.27
CA ALA A 560 6.57 -23.92 -16.73
C ALA A 560 5.55 -24.56 -17.66
N LEU A 561 5.69 -24.38 -18.98
CA LEU A 561 4.86 -25.01 -19.99
C LEU A 561 5.01 -26.53 -19.98
N GLN A 562 6.24 -27.04 -19.93
CA GLN A 562 6.47 -28.48 -19.88
C GLN A 562 5.78 -29.11 -18.67
N VAL A 563 5.91 -28.46 -17.51
CA VAL A 563 5.25 -28.89 -16.27
C VAL A 563 3.72 -28.79 -16.39
N ALA A 564 3.20 -27.67 -16.90
CA ALA A 564 1.77 -27.45 -17.11
C ALA A 564 1.16 -28.50 -18.07
N HIS A 565 1.85 -28.82 -19.16
CA HIS A 565 1.39 -29.79 -20.14
C HIS A 565 1.36 -31.20 -19.57
N ARG A 566 2.37 -31.59 -18.76
CA ARG A 566 2.33 -32.85 -18.01
C ARG A 566 1.18 -32.91 -17.03
N GLN A 567 0.87 -31.80 -16.35
CA GLN A 567 -0.24 -31.73 -15.40
C GLN A 567 -1.60 -31.84 -16.08
N LEU A 568 -1.79 -31.20 -17.25
CA LEU A 568 -3.08 -31.15 -17.94
C LEU A 568 -3.32 -32.36 -18.85
N PHE A 569 -2.29 -32.88 -19.52
CA PHE A 569 -2.42 -33.90 -20.56
C PHE A 569 -1.63 -35.19 -20.29
N HIS A 570 -0.98 -35.30 -19.14
CA HIS A 570 -0.21 -36.50 -18.72
C HIS A 570 0.89 -36.95 -19.70
N ARG A 571 1.46 -36.01 -20.47
CA ARG A 571 2.55 -36.27 -21.43
C ARG A 571 3.45 -35.05 -21.59
N GLU A 572 4.65 -35.22 -22.15
CA GLU A 572 5.55 -34.12 -22.48
C GLU A 572 4.98 -33.25 -23.62
N ALA A 573 5.21 -31.94 -23.57
CA ALA A 573 4.82 -31.02 -24.63
C ALA A 573 5.80 -31.12 -25.82
N ASP A 574 5.24 -31.04 -27.03
CA ASP A 574 6.00 -30.70 -28.23
C ASP A 574 6.11 -29.17 -28.31
N LEU A 575 7.25 -28.63 -27.89
CA LEU A 575 7.49 -27.19 -27.83
C LEU A 575 7.45 -26.54 -29.22
N GLU A 576 7.90 -27.23 -30.26
CA GLU A 576 7.91 -26.70 -31.63
C GLU A 576 6.48 -26.59 -32.17
N ALA A 577 5.65 -27.61 -31.96
CA ALA A 577 4.24 -27.57 -32.36
C ALA A 577 3.47 -26.45 -31.62
N VAL A 578 3.75 -26.23 -30.33
CA VAL A 578 3.16 -25.13 -29.57
C VAL A 578 3.62 -23.78 -30.11
N GLU A 579 4.91 -23.59 -30.36
CA GLU A 579 5.44 -22.34 -30.94
C GLU A 579 4.84 -22.06 -32.33
N GLN A 580 4.66 -23.07 -33.18
CA GLN A 580 4.00 -22.93 -34.48
C GLN A 580 2.54 -22.47 -34.34
N LYS A 581 1.77 -23.07 -33.42
CA LYS A 581 0.38 -22.64 -33.13
C LYS A 581 0.34 -21.19 -32.65
N LEU A 582 1.23 -20.80 -31.74
CA LEU A 582 1.34 -19.43 -31.24
C LEU A 582 1.64 -18.43 -32.36
N GLN A 583 2.59 -18.74 -33.25
CA GLN A 583 2.91 -17.89 -34.39
C GLN A 583 1.73 -17.72 -35.35
N SER A 584 1.00 -18.80 -35.64
CA SER A 584 -0.17 -18.75 -36.52
C SER A 584 -1.29 -17.88 -35.94
N GLY A 585 -1.66 -18.10 -34.68
CA GLY A 585 -2.67 -17.31 -33.99
C GLY A 585 -2.26 -15.85 -33.82
N TYR A 586 -0.98 -15.56 -33.55
CA TYR A 586 -0.48 -14.20 -33.45
C TYR A 586 -0.68 -13.41 -34.75
N ARG A 587 -0.49 -14.04 -35.91
CA ARG A 587 -0.76 -13.41 -37.23
C ARG A 587 -2.23 -13.04 -37.40
N GLU A 588 -3.14 -13.91 -36.97
CA GLU A 588 -4.58 -13.62 -37.00
C GLU A 588 -4.96 -12.44 -36.11
N LEU A 589 -4.38 -12.38 -34.91
CA LEU A 589 -4.61 -11.31 -33.95
C LEU A 589 -4.07 -9.97 -34.46
N GLU A 590 -2.87 -9.97 -35.06
CA GLU A 590 -2.29 -8.77 -35.69
C GLU A 590 -3.14 -8.29 -36.89
N ASN A 591 -3.68 -9.20 -37.71
CA ASN A 591 -4.61 -8.85 -38.80
C ASN A 591 -5.91 -8.21 -38.27
N SER A 592 -6.42 -8.66 -37.13
CA SER A 592 -7.58 -8.03 -36.46
C SER A 592 -7.23 -6.63 -35.92
N ARG A 593 -6.09 -6.49 -35.26
CA ARG A 593 -5.61 -5.19 -34.75
C ARG A 593 -5.34 -4.17 -35.85
N GLN A 594 -4.85 -4.60 -37.01
CA GLN A 594 -4.67 -3.73 -38.16
C GLN A 594 -6.01 -3.14 -38.65
N ARG A 595 -7.10 -3.92 -38.63
CA ARG A 595 -8.45 -3.42 -38.93
C ARG A 595 -8.89 -2.36 -37.91
N PHE A 596 -8.71 -2.60 -36.62
CA PHE A 596 -9.02 -1.62 -35.57
C PHE A 596 -8.21 -0.31 -35.69
N ARG A 597 -6.93 -0.43 -36.05
CA ARG A 597 -6.04 0.72 -36.28
C ARG A 597 -6.50 1.58 -37.47
N THR A 598 -7.18 0.98 -38.44
CA THR A 598 -7.61 1.64 -39.66
C THR A 598 -8.77 2.60 -39.36
N GLY A 599 -8.49 3.92 -39.38
CA GLY A 599 -9.47 4.95 -39.06
C GLY A 599 -9.54 5.35 -37.57
N LEU A 600 -8.65 4.82 -36.72
CA LEU A 600 -8.58 5.11 -35.29
C LEU A 600 -8.40 6.62 -35.01
N LEU A 601 -7.43 7.25 -35.69
CA LEU A 601 -7.13 8.68 -35.56
C LEU A 601 -8.32 9.57 -35.94
N ARG A 602 -9.06 9.21 -37.00
CA ARG A 602 -10.26 9.92 -37.42
C ARG A 602 -11.34 9.86 -36.33
N LYS A 603 -11.62 8.67 -35.80
CA LYS A 603 -12.60 8.49 -34.71
C LYS A 603 -12.19 9.21 -33.42
N LEU A 604 -10.90 9.24 -33.08
CA LEU A 604 -10.40 9.99 -31.93
C LEU A 604 -10.67 11.50 -32.10
N LYS A 605 -10.35 12.08 -33.27
CA LYS A 605 -10.61 13.50 -33.58
C LYS A 605 -12.11 13.85 -33.49
N GLU A 606 -12.98 13.01 -34.04
CA GLU A 606 -14.44 13.15 -33.91
C GLU A 606 -14.91 13.08 -32.43
N GLY A 607 -14.27 12.23 -31.63
CA GLY A 607 -14.54 12.13 -30.19
C GLY A 607 -14.12 13.36 -29.41
N PHE A 608 -12.91 13.89 -29.66
CA PHE A 608 -12.39 15.06 -28.95
C PHE A 608 -13.13 16.36 -29.28
N THR A 609 -13.67 16.48 -30.49
CA THR A 609 -14.56 17.61 -30.85
C THR A 609 -15.91 17.55 -30.15
N SER A 610 -16.32 16.37 -29.68
CA SER A 610 -17.56 16.14 -28.94
C SER A 610 -17.38 16.14 -27.42
N LEU A 611 -16.14 16.16 -26.92
CA LEU A 611 -15.79 16.25 -25.49
C LEU A 611 -15.63 17.71 -25.05
N ASP A 612 -15.51 17.96 -23.73
CA ASP A 612 -15.28 19.30 -23.18
C ASP A 612 -14.11 20.02 -23.89
N PRO A 613 -14.29 21.29 -24.33
CA PRO A 613 -13.29 22.01 -25.14
C PRO A 613 -11.90 22.13 -24.47
N LEU A 614 -11.84 22.24 -23.13
CA LEU A 614 -10.58 22.35 -22.39
C LEU A 614 -9.85 21.00 -22.33
N LEU A 615 -10.59 19.89 -22.26
CA LEU A 615 -10.04 18.54 -22.34
C LEU A 615 -9.54 18.21 -23.76
N GLY A 616 -10.29 18.56 -24.80
CA GLY A 616 -9.87 18.37 -26.19
C GLY A 616 -8.58 19.12 -26.54
N ALA A 617 -8.46 20.38 -26.10
CA ALA A 617 -7.25 21.19 -26.32
C ALA A 617 -5.99 20.57 -25.70
N ARG A 618 -6.10 19.95 -24.52
CA ARG A 618 -4.97 19.31 -23.82
C ARG A 618 -4.37 18.11 -24.55
N PHE A 619 -5.17 17.37 -25.31
CA PHE A 619 -4.73 16.16 -26.01
C PHE A 619 -4.47 16.37 -27.50
N THR A 620 -4.62 17.60 -27.99
CA THR A 620 -4.34 17.95 -29.40
C THR A 620 -2.87 17.74 -29.76
N VAL A 621 -1.94 18.14 -28.90
CA VAL A 621 -0.49 17.95 -29.11
C VAL A 621 -0.09 16.47 -29.08
N PRO A 622 -0.47 15.66 -28.07
CA PRO A 622 -0.30 14.20 -28.10
C PRO A 622 -0.83 13.54 -29.37
N LEU A 623 -2.02 13.92 -29.84
CA LEU A 623 -2.61 13.40 -31.08
C LEU A 623 -1.79 13.76 -32.32
N GLN A 624 -1.32 15.00 -32.43
CA GLN A 624 -0.46 15.42 -33.54
C GLN A 624 0.86 14.64 -33.54
N MET A 625 1.51 14.48 -32.38
CA MET A 625 2.75 13.70 -32.27
C MET A 625 2.55 12.22 -32.63
N LEU A 626 1.38 11.66 -32.30
CA LEU A 626 0.96 10.31 -32.70
C LEU A 626 0.81 10.15 -34.22
N GLU A 627 0.38 11.23 -34.89
CA GLU A 627 0.26 11.32 -36.35
C GLU A 627 1.63 11.52 -37.02
N ASP A 628 2.51 12.32 -36.43
CA ASP A 628 3.85 12.60 -36.96
C ASP A 628 4.79 11.39 -36.86
N GLU A 629 4.61 10.53 -35.85
CA GLU A 629 5.36 9.26 -35.71
C GLU A 629 4.88 8.12 -36.64
N HIS A 630 3.90 8.36 -37.53
CA HIS A 630 3.53 7.41 -38.57
C HIS A 630 4.54 7.43 -39.73
N PRO A 631 5.31 6.36 -39.98
CA PRO A 631 6.19 6.34 -41.13
C PRO A 631 5.37 6.19 -42.41
N SER A 632 5.51 7.14 -43.33
CA SER A 632 4.95 7.11 -44.68
C SER A 632 5.66 6.12 -45.63
N GLY A 633 6.48 5.18 -45.12
CA GLY A 633 7.43 4.41 -45.92
C GLY A 633 7.68 2.98 -45.42
N SER A 634 8.00 2.09 -46.36
CA SER A 634 7.97 0.63 -46.32
C SER A 634 9.10 -0.10 -45.57
N ASP A 635 9.84 0.53 -44.66
CA ASP A 635 10.90 -0.15 -43.88
C ASP A 635 10.36 -0.62 -42.52
N ALA A 636 9.57 -1.69 -42.57
CA ALA A 636 8.86 -2.26 -41.43
C ALA A 636 9.61 -3.49 -40.85
N SER A 637 10.78 -3.32 -40.24
CA SER A 637 11.50 -4.49 -39.67
C SER A 637 12.08 -4.40 -38.26
N SER A 638 11.89 -3.32 -37.45
CA SER A 638 12.39 -3.41 -36.05
C SER A 638 11.68 -2.63 -34.94
N ALA A 639 10.68 -1.78 -35.20
CA ALA A 639 9.94 -1.09 -34.12
C ALA A 639 8.43 -1.13 -34.35
N VAL A 640 7.66 -1.59 -33.36
CA VAL A 640 6.20 -1.48 -33.35
C VAL A 640 5.86 0.02 -33.29
N GLY A 641 5.33 0.59 -34.37
CA GLY A 641 5.04 2.03 -34.45
C GLY A 641 4.07 2.52 -33.35
N ALA A 642 4.21 3.77 -32.93
CA ALA A 642 3.47 4.38 -31.81
C ALA A 642 1.96 4.15 -31.84
N LEU A 643 1.33 4.33 -33.01
CA LEU A 643 -0.10 4.07 -33.17
C LEU A 643 -0.47 2.62 -32.89
N ALA A 644 0.38 1.66 -33.25
CA ALA A 644 0.09 0.25 -32.99
C ALA A 644 0.08 -0.04 -31.48
N VAL A 645 1.00 0.56 -30.72
CA VAL A 645 1.07 0.42 -29.27
C VAL A 645 -0.15 1.05 -28.59
N VAL A 646 -0.51 2.27 -28.98
CA VAL A 646 -1.68 2.98 -28.44
C VAL A 646 -2.98 2.29 -28.83
N ALA A 647 -3.11 1.83 -30.08
CA ALA A 647 -4.27 1.09 -30.55
C ALA A 647 -4.48 -0.20 -29.75
N ARG A 648 -3.40 -0.92 -29.42
CA ARG A 648 -3.45 -2.10 -28.54
C ARG A 648 -3.95 -1.73 -27.15
N ALA A 649 -3.40 -0.68 -26.54
CA ALA A 649 -3.83 -0.22 -25.23
C ALA A 649 -5.32 0.18 -25.23
N LEU A 650 -5.79 0.89 -26.27
CA LEU A 650 -7.19 1.27 -26.43
C LEU A 650 -8.11 0.07 -26.63
N ALA A 651 -7.72 -0.88 -27.49
CA ALA A 651 -8.52 -2.09 -27.73
C ALA A 651 -8.67 -2.92 -26.44
N ASP A 652 -7.59 -3.10 -25.68
CA ASP A 652 -7.62 -3.77 -24.37
C ASP A 652 -8.47 -2.98 -23.36
N HIS A 653 -8.50 -1.64 -23.48
CA HIS A 653 -9.23 -0.75 -22.58
C HIS A 653 -10.73 -0.65 -22.88
N LEU A 654 -11.17 -0.97 -24.09
CA LEU A 654 -12.55 -0.78 -24.55
C LEU A 654 -13.46 -2.00 -24.38
N GLU A 655 -12.93 -3.20 -24.06
CA GLU A 655 -13.69 -4.41 -23.72
C GLU A 655 -14.92 -4.73 -24.60
N GLY A 656 -14.81 -5.63 -25.58
CA GLY A 656 -15.98 -6.12 -26.35
C GLY A 656 -16.61 -5.07 -27.29
N GLU A 657 -16.53 -3.78 -26.97
CA GLU A 657 -16.88 -2.64 -27.84
C GLU A 657 -15.73 -2.28 -28.80
N ALA A 658 -14.60 -2.99 -28.76
CA ALA A 658 -13.46 -2.76 -29.64
C ALA A 658 -13.80 -3.00 -31.12
N GLU A 659 -14.82 -3.80 -31.43
CA GLU A 659 -15.22 -4.04 -32.82
C GLU A 659 -15.79 -2.77 -33.49
N ASP A 660 -16.50 -1.91 -32.74
CA ASP A 660 -16.96 -0.61 -33.24
C ASP A 660 -17.24 0.41 -32.11
N PRO A 661 -16.21 1.03 -31.51
CA PRO A 661 -16.41 1.99 -30.43
C PRO A 661 -16.92 3.33 -30.97
N THR A 662 -17.84 3.95 -30.23
CA THR A 662 -18.29 5.32 -30.54
C THR A 662 -17.11 6.32 -30.40
N PRO A 663 -17.05 7.39 -31.21
CA PRO A 663 -15.98 8.39 -31.14
C PRO A 663 -15.76 8.95 -29.73
N VAL A 664 -16.84 9.28 -29.01
CA VAL A 664 -16.78 9.81 -27.63
C VAL A 664 -16.17 8.80 -26.65
N ARG A 665 -16.60 7.53 -26.73
CA ARG A 665 -16.08 6.48 -25.85
C ARG A 665 -14.60 6.22 -26.09
N LEU A 666 -14.20 6.21 -27.36
CA LEU A 666 -12.81 6.05 -27.78
C LEU A 666 -11.92 7.19 -27.28
N ALA A 667 -12.36 8.44 -27.41
CA ALA A 667 -11.62 9.60 -26.90
C ALA A 667 -11.55 9.59 -25.36
N THR A 668 -12.62 9.21 -24.68
CA THR A 668 -12.63 9.04 -23.21
C THR A 668 -11.63 7.97 -22.78
N ALA A 669 -11.60 6.82 -23.47
CA ALA A 669 -10.65 5.75 -23.22
C ALA A 669 -9.20 6.21 -23.40
N PHE A 670 -8.93 7.01 -24.43
CA PHE A 670 -7.61 7.60 -24.66
C PHE A 670 -7.19 8.52 -23.51
N VAL A 671 -8.09 9.39 -23.04
CA VAL A 671 -7.82 10.28 -21.90
C VAL A 671 -7.51 9.46 -20.64
N GLU A 672 -8.28 8.42 -20.34
CA GLU A 672 -8.07 7.56 -19.17
C GLU A 672 -6.70 6.87 -19.20
N LEU A 673 -6.32 6.32 -20.36
CA LEU A 673 -5.01 5.67 -20.57
C LEU A 673 -3.87 6.67 -20.47
N MET A 674 -3.99 7.81 -21.15
CA MET A 674 -2.96 8.85 -21.12
C MET A 674 -2.77 9.41 -19.72
N GLN A 675 -3.84 9.65 -18.96
CA GLN A 675 -3.73 10.10 -17.58
C GLN A 675 -3.08 9.04 -16.68
N ALA A 676 -3.41 7.76 -16.89
CA ALA A 676 -2.78 6.67 -16.14
C ALA A 676 -1.29 6.52 -16.45
N ALA A 677 -0.88 6.75 -17.70
CA ALA A 677 0.49 6.65 -18.14
C ALA A 677 1.31 7.92 -17.85
N ALA A 678 0.68 9.11 -17.88
CA ALA A 678 1.33 10.42 -17.77
C ALA A 678 1.57 10.89 -16.32
N ASN A 679 1.11 10.16 -15.31
CA ASN A 679 1.32 10.59 -13.93
C ASN A 679 2.78 10.38 -13.50
N LEU A 680 3.47 11.52 -13.48
CA LEU A 680 4.32 12.07 -12.42
C LEU A 680 4.34 11.23 -11.13
N ASP A 681 5.29 10.30 -11.01
CA ASP A 681 5.84 9.99 -9.69
C ASP A 681 7.37 9.89 -9.78
N PRO A 682 8.13 10.85 -9.21
CA PRO A 682 9.58 10.85 -9.08
C PRO A 682 10.11 9.78 -8.10
N LEU A 683 9.47 8.60 -8.00
CA LEU A 683 9.96 7.51 -7.15
C LEU A 683 11.32 6.93 -7.60
N THR A 684 11.87 7.41 -8.72
CA THR A 684 13.25 7.15 -9.15
C THR A 684 14.27 8.23 -8.79
N ASP A 685 13.85 9.37 -8.22
CA ASP A 685 14.77 10.46 -7.81
C ASP A 685 15.52 10.17 -6.50
N ASP A 686 15.36 8.96 -5.93
CA ASP A 686 16.17 8.47 -4.81
C ASP A 686 17.48 7.80 -5.29
N ALA A 687 17.75 7.72 -6.60
CA ALA A 687 19.02 7.25 -7.14
C ALA A 687 19.92 8.43 -7.52
N ASP A 688 21.10 8.48 -6.90
CA ASP A 688 22.21 9.37 -7.23
C ASP A 688 22.48 9.40 -8.75
N GLY A 689 21.97 10.42 -9.44
CA GLY A 689 22.16 10.61 -10.88
C GLY A 689 22.12 12.08 -11.23
N SER A 690 23.17 12.57 -11.86
CA SER A 690 23.22 13.87 -12.54
C SER A 690 22.02 14.01 -13.47
N ILE A 691 21.13 14.97 -13.19
CA ILE A 691 20.10 15.38 -14.13
C ILE A 691 20.46 16.77 -14.60
N ASP A 692 20.84 16.86 -15.87
CA ASP A 692 21.01 18.12 -16.58
C ASP A 692 19.71 18.94 -16.52
N ASP A 693 19.83 20.20 -16.11
CA ASP A 693 18.76 21.17 -15.84
C ASP A 693 17.96 21.62 -17.07
N ALA A 694 18.06 20.92 -18.21
CA ALA A 694 17.45 21.34 -19.48
C ALA A 694 16.14 20.61 -19.84
N SER A 695 15.74 19.53 -19.15
CA SER A 695 14.64 18.65 -19.58
C SER A 695 13.43 18.56 -18.65
N ARG A 696 13.37 19.32 -17.55
CA ARG A 696 12.30 19.20 -16.53
C ARG A 696 11.02 20.04 -16.79
N GLY A 697 10.84 20.57 -17.99
CA GLY A 697 9.67 21.36 -18.40
C GLY A 697 8.68 20.68 -19.36
N GLU A 698 9.01 19.52 -19.90
CA GLU A 698 8.19 18.80 -20.88
C GLU A 698 8.05 17.34 -20.45
N ASN A 699 6.95 16.97 -19.77
CA ASN A 699 6.51 15.58 -19.77
C ASN A 699 6.19 15.21 -21.22
N THR A 700 7.22 14.76 -21.91
CA THR A 700 7.23 14.56 -23.36
C THR A 700 6.34 13.38 -23.62
N TRP A 701 5.39 13.54 -24.54
CA TRP A 701 4.66 12.44 -25.17
C TRP A 701 5.53 11.17 -25.36
N SER A 702 6.81 11.35 -25.67
CA SER A 702 7.87 10.34 -25.72
C SER A 702 7.99 9.45 -24.47
N GLU A 703 7.99 9.99 -23.25
CA GLU A 703 8.09 9.19 -22.01
C GLU A 703 6.82 8.36 -21.78
N THR A 704 5.65 8.97 -22.04
CA THR A 704 4.37 8.28 -21.94
C THR A 704 4.29 7.17 -22.98
N LEU A 705 4.75 7.43 -24.20
CA LEU A 705 4.81 6.48 -25.28
C LEU A 705 5.82 5.37 -25.01
N GLU A 706 6.95 5.67 -24.38
CA GLU A 706 7.93 4.67 -23.99
C GLU A 706 7.38 3.73 -22.91
N ARG A 707 6.61 4.25 -21.94
CA ARG A 707 5.85 3.40 -21.00
C ARG A 707 4.82 2.53 -21.71
N PHE A 708 4.08 3.11 -22.66
CA PHE A 708 3.19 2.33 -23.50
C PHE A 708 3.97 1.27 -24.30
N ARG A 709 5.17 1.56 -24.78
CA ARG A 709 6.03 0.58 -25.43
C ARG A 709 6.46 -0.48 -24.40
N GLU A 710 6.95 -0.15 -23.22
CA GLU A 710 7.28 -1.14 -22.19
C GLU A 710 6.11 -2.09 -21.86
N ASP A 711 4.91 -1.53 -21.71
CA ASP A 711 3.71 -2.29 -21.30
C ASP A 711 3.00 -2.99 -22.48
N TYR A 712 3.06 -2.44 -23.70
CA TYR A 712 2.26 -2.88 -24.87
C TYR A 712 3.07 -3.13 -26.17
N SER A 713 4.38 -2.86 -26.23
CA SER A 713 5.25 -3.19 -27.38
C SER A 713 5.47 -4.69 -27.50
N TYR A 714 5.81 -5.33 -26.38
CA TYR A 714 5.97 -6.76 -26.22
C TYR A 714 5.30 -7.16 -24.92
N ARG A 715 4.00 -7.51 -24.96
CA ARG A 715 3.24 -8.26 -23.93
C ARG A 715 1.77 -7.82 -23.91
N GLN A 716 0.95 -8.36 -24.80
CA GLN A 716 -0.47 -8.43 -24.46
C GLN A 716 -0.73 -9.55 -23.45
N GLY A 717 -1.45 -9.21 -22.37
CA GLY A 717 -2.50 -10.06 -21.82
C GLY A 717 -2.12 -11.42 -21.26
N GLY A 718 -1.04 -11.53 -20.48
CA GLY A 718 -0.89 -12.69 -19.59
C GLY A 718 -2.13 -12.83 -18.71
N PHE A 719 -2.72 -14.03 -18.68
CA PHE A 719 -3.81 -14.38 -17.78
C PHE A 719 -3.49 -13.98 -16.32
N ALA A 720 -2.23 -14.17 -15.92
CA ALA A 720 -1.66 -13.71 -14.65
C ALA A 720 -0.54 -12.67 -14.83
N ARG A 721 -0.55 -11.62 -14.00
CA ARG A 721 0.49 -10.58 -13.93
C ARG A 721 0.92 -10.32 -12.50
N GLN A 722 2.19 -9.96 -12.29
CA GLN A 722 2.73 -9.60 -10.99
C GLN A 722 2.90 -8.08 -10.82
N LEU A 723 2.65 -7.60 -9.60
CA LEU A 723 2.99 -6.26 -9.11
C LEU A 723 4.00 -6.40 -7.97
N ASN A 724 5.21 -5.88 -8.16
CA ASN A 724 6.30 -5.94 -7.17
C ASN A 724 6.93 -4.55 -6.97
N GLY A 725 7.84 -4.44 -5.99
CA GLY A 725 8.48 -3.16 -5.64
C GLY A 725 9.22 -2.50 -6.80
N ASP A 726 9.69 -3.29 -7.77
CA ASP A 726 10.41 -2.83 -8.97
C ASP A 726 9.47 -2.35 -10.08
N THR A 727 8.16 -2.63 -9.99
CA THR A 727 7.19 -2.22 -11.00
C THR A 727 7.02 -0.71 -10.97
N ALA A 728 7.20 -0.03 -12.11
CA ALA A 728 7.04 1.41 -12.20
C ALA A 728 5.62 1.86 -11.80
N PRO A 729 5.46 3.01 -11.12
CA PRO A 729 4.14 3.51 -10.68
C PRO A 729 3.11 3.64 -11.82
N GLY A 730 3.52 4.12 -13.00
CA GLY A 730 2.65 4.21 -14.18
C GLY A 730 2.11 2.85 -14.61
N THR A 731 2.98 1.83 -14.69
CA THR A 731 2.58 0.44 -14.98
C THR A 731 1.64 -0.12 -13.92
N ARG A 732 1.85 0.17 -12.62
CA ARG A 732 0.91 -0.22 -11.55
C ARG A 732 -0.48 0.34 -11.80
N ARG A 733 -0.57 1.60 -12.26
CA ARG A 733 -1.84 2.26 -12.54
C ARG A 733 -2.55 1.71 -13.77
N LEU A 734 -1.81 1.44 -14.84
CA LEU A 734 -2.33 0.79 -16.03
C LEU A 734 -2.88 -0.62 -15.70
N LEU A 735 -2.13 -1.41 -14.93
CA LEU A 735 -2.59 -2.71 -14.44
C LEU A 735 -3.80 -2.60 -13.53
N GLN A 736 -3.88 -1.56 -12.69
CA GLN A 736 -5.04 -1.30 -11.83
C GLN A 736 -6.30 -0.99 -12.67
N LEU A 737 -6.18 -0.14 -13.70
CA LEU A 737 -7.29 0.17 -14.61
C LEU A 737 -7.76 -1.08 -15.35
N ALA A 738 -6.82 -1.85 -15.90
CA ALA A 738 -7.13 -3.10 -16.59
C ALA A 738 -7.73 -4.15 -15.64
N PHE A 739 -7.27 -4.21 -14.39
CA PHE A 739 -7.79 -5.16 -13.41
C PHE A 739 -9.22 -4.83 -12.92
N ASN A 740 -9.62 -3.56 -12.89
CA ASN A 740 -10.97 -3.15 -12.47
C ASN A 740 -12.09 -3.42 -13.50
N ARG A 741 -11.75 -4.11 -14.58
CA ARG A 741 -12.62 -4.45 -15.69
C ARG A 741 -12.88 -5.93 -15.76
N ALA A 742 -14.11 -6.38 -15.90
CA ALA A 742 -14.44 -7.80 -15.78
C ALA A 742 -13.76 -8.65 -16.86
N ASN A 743 -13.72 -8.17 -18.11
CA ASN A 743 -13.28 -8.98 -19.24
C ASN A 743 -11.84 -8.73 -19.67
N ALA A 744 -11.25 -7.61 -19.27
CA ALA A 744 -9.86 -7.29 -19.60
C ALA A 744 -8.86 -8.20 -18.87
N ASN A 745 -7.70 -8.44 -19.47
CA ASN A 745 -6.56 -9.06 -18.79
C ASN A 745 -5.77 -8.01 -17.97
N PRO A 746 -5.11 -8.41 -16.88
CA PRO A 746 -5.02 -9.76 -16.34
C PRO A 746 -6.29 -10.20 -15.59
N LYS A 747 -6.60 -11.50 -15.64
CA LYS A 747 -7.63 -12.14 -14.79
C LYS A 747 -7.12 -12.40 -13.38
N VAL A 748 -5.81 -12.65 -13.24
CA VAL A 748 -5.14 -12.85 -11.96
C VAL A 748 -4.06 -11.78 -11.75
N LEU A 749 -4.17 -11.03 -10.65
CA LEU A 749 -3.16 -10.04 -10.27
C LEU A 749 -2.43 -10.52 -9.01
N ILE A 750 -1.12 -10.72 -9.11
CA ILE A 750 -0.27 -11.22 -8.03
C ILE A 750 0.51 -10.03 -7.46
N ALA A 751 0.06 -9.49 -6.34
CA ALA A 751 0.70 -8.37 -5.69
C ALA A 751 1.64 -8.81 -4.56
N GLN A 752 2.84 -8.25 -4.55
CA GLN A 752 3.70 -8.35 -3.38
C GLN A 752 3.04 -7.62 -2.20
N SER A 753 3.07 -8.22 -1.01
CA SER A 753 2.37 -7.70 0.18
C SER A 753 2.68 -6.22 0.47
N GLN A 754 3.90 -5.76 0.23
CA GLN A 754 4.29 -4.36 0.42
C GLN A 754 3.64 -3.41 -0.59
N VAL A 755 3.60 -3.77 -1.87
CA VAL A 755 2.94 -3.00 -2.94
C VAL A 755 1.42 -3.01 -2.76
N GLY A 756 0.89 -4.13 -2.25
CA GLY A 756 -0.49 -4.26 -1.80
C GLY A 756 -0.90 -3.27 -0.71
N ARG A 757 0.02 -2.46 -0.15
CA ARG A 757 -0.25 -1.43 0.87
C ARG A 757 -0.34 -0.01 0.30
N GLU A 758 -0.19 0.18 -1.01
CA GLU A 758 -0.06 1.49 -1.68
C GLU A 758 -1.38 2.19 -2.04
N GLY A 759 -2.51 1.84 -1.41
CA GLY A 759 -3.76 2.57 -1.70
C GLY A 759 -4.54 2.11 -2.93
N LEU A 760 -4.01 1.16 -3.73
CA LEU A 760 -4.64 0.69 -4.97
C LEU A 760 -6.12 0.30 -4.79
N ASN A 761 -6.97 0.78 -5.70
CA ASN A 761 -8.39 0.41 -5.80
C ASN A 761 -8.51 -0.75 -6.79
N LEU A 762 -8.89 -1.95 -6.33
CA LEU A 762 -9.00 -3.16 -7.16
C LEU A 762 -10.36 -3.86 -6.98
N HIS A 763 -11.40 -3.08 -6.63
CA HIS A 763 -12.68 -3.57 -6.13
C HIS A 763 -13.77 -3.68 -7.19
N LEU A 764 -13.62 -3.05 -8.35
CA LEU A 764 -14.72 -2.91 -9.31
C LEU A 764 -15.04 -4.22 -10.05
N ALA A 765 -14.04 -5.11 -10.22
CA ALA A 765 -14.20 -6.37 -10.94
C ALA A 765 -13.67 -7.61 -10.19
N CYS A 766 -13.29 -7.45 -8.92
CA CYS A 766 -12.75 -8.53 -8.11
C CYS A 766 -13.40 -8.55 -6.72
N ARG A 767 -13.79 -9.73 -6.25
CA ARG A 767 -14.27 -10.00 -4.89
C ARG A 767 -13.53 -11.15 -4.19
N THR A 768 -12.52 -11.74 -4.85
CA THR A 768 -11.80 -12.92 -4.37
C THR A 768 -10.34 -12.59 -4.11
N VAL A 769 -9.90 -12.80 -2.88
CA VAL A 769 -8.53 -12.58 -2.41
C VAL A 769 -7.91 -13.90 -2.00
N VAL A 770 -6.77 -14.25 -2.60
CA VAL A 770 -5.95 -15.40 -2.21
C VAL A 770 -4.74 -14.91 -1.45
N LEU A 771 -4.55 -15.39 -0.22
CA LEU A 771 -3.34 -15.11 0.56
C LEU A 771 -2.38 -16.28 0.35
N LEU A 772 -1.49 -16.15 -0.64
CA LEU A 772 -0.52 -17.19 -1.00
C LEU A 772 0.46 -17.46 0.15
N HIS A 773 0.84 -16.38 0.86
CA HIS A 773 1.71 -16.45 2.03
C HIS A 773 1.00 -15.77 3.20
N LEU A 774 0.96 -16.46 4.34
CA LEU A 774 0.30 -15.93 5.54
C LEU A 774 1.09 -14.75 6.15
N GLU A 775 0.35 -13.76 6.61
CA GLU A 775 0.87 -12.62 7.37
C GLU A 775 0.88 -12.92 8.87
N TRP A 776 1.78 -12.28 9.60
CA TRP A 776 1.73 -12.29 11.08
C TRP A 776 0.87 -11.18 11.66
N ASN A 777 0.63 -10.13 10.88
CA ASN A 777 -0.04 -8.92 11.31
C ASN A 777 -1.45 -8.87 10.70
N PRO A 778 -2.53 -8.97 11.50
CA PRO A 778 -3.90 -8.92 10.99
C PRO A 778 -4.22 -7.59 10.30
N ALA A 779 -3.57 -6.49 10.70
CA ALA A 779 -3.76 -5.19 10.06
C ALA A 779 -3.38 -5.22 8.57
N VAL A 780 -2.33 -5.98 8.22
CA VAL A 780 -1.91 -6.13 6.83
C VAL A 780 -2.96 -6.90 6.03
N VAL A 781 -3.52 -7.95 6.62
CA VAL A 781 -4.56 -8.76 5.98
C VAL A 781 -5.83 -7.93 5.75
N GLU A 782 -6.24 -7.12 6.73
CA GLU A 782 -7.35 -6.17 6.56
C GLU A 782 -7.09 -5.14 5.46
N GLN A 783 -5.86 -4.62 5.35
CA GLN A 783 -5.49 -3.71 4.26
C GLN A 783 -5.50 -4.40 2.88
N GLN A 784 -5.10 -5.68 2.81
CA GLN A 784 -5.12 -6.50 1.61
C GLN A 784 -6.56 -6.78 1.16
N ILE A 785 -7.43 -7.21 2.07
CA ILE A 785 -8.87 -7.43 1.80
C ILE A 785 -9.55 -6.12 1.42
N GLY A 786 -9.20 -5.01 2.09
CA GLY A 786 -9.70 -3.67 1.77
C GLY A 786 -9.29 -3.12 0.40
N ARG A 787 -8.54 -3.87 -0.43
CA ARG A 787 -8.34 -3.58 -1.86
C ARG A 787 -9.55 -3.94 -2.71
N VAL A 788 -10.28 -4.98 -2.32
CA VAL A 788 -11.51 -5.43 -2.97
C VAL A 788 -12.76 -5.00 -2.18
N ASP A 789 -12.62 -4.87 -0.86
CA ASP A 789 -13.74 -4.53 0.01
C ASP A 789 -13.85 -3.01 0.22
N ARG A 790 -14.42 -2.34 -0.79
CA ARG A 790 -14.67 -0.89 -0.82
C ARG A 790 -16.11 -0.58 -1.25
N MET A 791 -16.52 0.67 -1.01
CA MET A 791 -17.76 1.21 -1.57
C MET A 791 -17.74 1.12 -3.10
N GLY A 792 -18.84 0.70 -3.70
CA GLY A 792 -18.97 0.46 -5.14
C GLY A 792 -18.33 -0.84 -5.65
N SER A 793 -17.91 -1.74 -4.76
CA SER A 793 -17.27 -3.01 -5.14
C SER A 793 -18.19 -3.94 -5.93
N LEU A 794 -17.57 -4.87 -6.67
CA LEU A 794 -18.27 -5.93 -7.39
C LEU A 794 -19.24 -6.70 -6.47
N TRP A 795 -18.85 -6.95 -5.22
CA TRP A 795 -19.72 -7.59 -4.24
C TRP A 795 -21.03 -6.82 -4.00
N GLN A 796 -20.97 -5.49 -3.83
CA GLN A 796 -22.17 -4.66 -3.64
C GLN A 796 -23.08 -4.74 -4.87
N GLN A 797 -22.52 -4.66 -6.06
CA GLN A 797 -23.27 -4.74 -7.33
C GLN A 797 -23.95 -6.12 -7.50
N LEU A 798 -23.24 -7.20 -7.17
CA LEU A 798 -23.81 -8.55 -7.21
C LEU A 798 -24.91 -8.75 -6.17
N LEU A 799 -24.75 -8.18 -4.97
CA LEU A 799 -25.76 -8.23 -3.92
C LEU A 799 -27.04 -7.52 -4.34
N GLU A 800 -26.93 -6.32 -4.91
CA GLU A 800 -28.08 -5.57 -5.42
C GLU A 800 -28.85 -6.39 -6.47
N ARG A 801 -28.14 -6.99 -7.44
CA ARG A 801 -28.75 -7.87 -8.44
C ARG A 801 -29.40 -9.11 -7.83
N ALA A 802 -28.76 -9.73 -6.85
CA ALA A 802 -29.30 -10.92 -6.18
C ALA A 802 -30.60 -10.61 -5.41
N ILE A 803 -30.69 -9.42 -4.79
CA ILE A 803 -31.89 -8.97 -4.09
C ILE A 803 -33.01 -8.61 -5.09
N GLU A 804 -32.67 -7.99 -6.22
CA GLU A 804 -33.64 -7.66 -7.28
C GLU A 804 -34.23 -8.89 -7.97
N CYS A 805 -33.48 -10.00 -8.02
CA CYS A 805 -33.87 -11.26 -8.65
C CYS A 805 -33.95 -12.43 -7.64
N PRO A 806 -34.92 -12.45 -6.71
CA PRO A 806 -34.97 -13.40 -5.58
C PRO A 806 -35.30 -14.87 -5.94
N GLY A 807 -35.32 -15.23 -7.23
CA GLY A 807 -35.64 -16.57 -7.73
C GLY A 807 -34.43 -17.49 -7.95
N GLY A 808 -33.20 -17.03 -7.68
CA GLY A 808 -31.99 -17.83 -7.86
C GLY A 808 -31.80 -18.88 -6.76
N THR A 809 -31.36 -20.08 -7.13
CA THR A 809 -30.86 -21.11 -6.19
C THR A 809 -29.45 -20.81 -5.68
N GLU A 810 -28.83 -19.73 -6.14
CA GLU A 810 -27.47 -19.35 -5.75
C GLU A 810 -27.43 -18.71 -4.36
N PRO A 811 -26.43 -19.04 -3.53
CA PRO A 811 -26.26 -18.39 -2.23
C PRO A 811 -25.96 -16.90 -2.41
N MET A 812 -26.34 -16.10 -1.41
CA MET A 812 -26.05 -14.67 -1.39
C MET A 812 -24.55 -14.41 -1.63
N PRO A 813 -24.19 -13.46 -2.52
CA PRO A 813 -22.80 -13.24 -2.90
C PRO A 813 -21.97 -12.73 -1.72
N ARG A 814 -20.74 -13.22 -1.60
CA ARG A 814 -19.79 -12.88 -0.52
C ARG A 814 -18.43 -12.46 -1.07
N ILE A 815 -17.67 -11.72 -0.27
CA ILE A 815 -16.25 -11.50 -0.54
C ILE A 815 -15.48 -12.74 -0.08
N GLN A 816 -14.72 -13.37 -0.98
CA GLN A 816 -14.00 -14.61 -0.68
C GLN A 816 -12.56 -14.31 -0.26
N VAL A 817 -12.16 -14.81 0.91
CA VAL A 817 -10.79 -14.72 1.43
C VAL A 817 -10.23 -16.14 1.55
N ARG A 818 -9.21 -16.45 0.77
CA ARG A 818 -8.72 -17.82 0.57
C ARG A 818 -7.25 -17.92 0.96
N PRO A 819 -6.93 -18.06 2.26
CA PRO A 819 -5.55 -18.27 2.70
C PRO A 819 -5.06 -19.68 2.33
N VAL A 820 -3.85 -19.78 1.81
CA VAL A 820 -3.20 -21.08 1.58
C VAL A 820 -2.60 -21.56 2.90
N VAL A 821 -3.04 -22.73 3.36
CA VAL A 821 -2.63 -23.28 4.67
C VAL A 821 -2.19 -24.72 4.48
N PHE A 822 -0.93 -24.99 4.83
CA PHE A 822 -0.38 -26.34 4.82
C PHE A 822 -0.67 -27.04 6.15
N GLU A 823 -1.63 -27.98 6.15
CA GLU A 823 -2.11 -28.66 7.35
C GLU A 823 -0.99 -29.53 7.97
N GLY A 824 -0.93 -29.55 9.31
CA GLY A 824 0.08 -30.31 10.06
C GLY A 824 1.48 -29.70 10.07
N THR A 825 1.67 -28.51 9.48
CA THR A 825 2.96 -27.81 9.43
C THR A 825 2.96 -26.54 10.28
N TYR A 826 4.11 -25.86 10.32
CA TYR A 826 4.22 -24.54 10.93
C TYR A 826 3.21 -23.52 10.36
N ASP A 827 2.81 -23.62 9.09
CA ASP A 827 1.86 -22.68 8.47
C ASP A 827 0.47 -22.75 9.11
N GLU A 828 0.00 -23.93 9.51
CA GLU A 828 -1.24 -24.06 10.27
C GLU A 828 -1.14 -23.36 11.64
N ARG A 829 0.03 -23.45 12.30
CA ARG A 829 0.28 -22.69 13.53
C ARG A 829 0.28 -21.19 13.27
N GLN A 830 0.91 -20.72 12.18
CA GLN A 830 0.89 -19.30 11.80
C GLN A 830 -0.55 -18.83 11.60
N TRP A 831 -1.37 -19.62 10.87
CA TRP A 831 -2.78 -19.34 10.63
C TRP A 831 -3.57 -19.21 11.94
N ARG A 832 -3.42 -20.16 12.87
CA ARG A 832 -4.09 -20.09 14.19
C ARG A 832 -3.68 -18.84 14.98
N VAL A 833 -2.39 -18.48 14.97
CA VAL A 833 -1.89 -17.27 15.64
C VAL A 833 -2.47 -16.00 14.98
N LEU A 834 -2.51 -15.97 13.65
CA LEU A 834 -3.10 -14.86 12.91
C LEU A 834 -4.59 -14.72 13.23
N GLN A 835 -5.36 -15.81 13.22
CA GLN A 835 -6.78 -15.80 13.58
C GLN A 835 -7.02 -15.26 14.99
N TYR A 836 -6.23 -15.72 15.97
CA TYR A 836 -6.30 -15.20 17.33
C TYR A 836 -6.01 -13.70 17.39
N ARG A 837 -4.94 -13.23 16.74
CA ARG A 837 -4.62 -11.79 16.66
C ARG A 837 -5.71 -10.99 15.98
N TRP A 838 -6.32 -11.54 14.94
CA TRP A 838 -7.41 -10.92 14.20
C TRP A 838 -8.65 -10.75 15.09
N GLN A 839 -8.97 -11.77 15.89
CA GLN A 839 -10.04 -11.68 16.90
C GLN A 839 -9.70 -10.68 18.01
N THR A 840 -8.45 -10.61 18.48
CA THR A 840 -8.02 -9.61 19.49
C THR A 840 -8.03 -8.17 18.94
N LEU A 841 -7.74 -7.99 17.66
CA LEU A 841 -7.94 -6.72 16.97
C LEU A 841 -9.44 -6.36 16.94
N ARG A 842 -10.29 -7.32 16.56
CA ARG A 842 -11.74 -7.13 16.51
C ARG A 842 -12.35 -6.81 17.88
N SER A 843 -11.92 -7.45 18.96
CA SER A 843 -12.44 -7.13 20.30
C SER A 843 -12.09 -5.72 20.77
N GLN A 844 -10.96 -5.15 20.34
CA GLN A 844 -10.54 -3.80 20.75
C GLN A 844 -11.25 -2.69 19.96
N LEU A 845 -11.69 -2.97 18.73
CA LEU A 845 -12.21 -1.95 17.82
C LEU A 845 -13.68 -2.16 17.43
N HIS A 846 -14.17 -3.40 17.45
CA HIS A 846 -15.49 -3.81 16.94
C HIS A 846 -16.37 -4.45 18.02
N GLY A 847 -15.83 -4.68 19.21
CA GLY A 847 -16.58 -5.30 20.31
C GLY A 847 -16.87 -6.79 20.16
N GLU A 848 -16.38 -7.44 19.10
CA GLU A 848 -16.56 -8.90 18.90
C GLU A 848 -15.57 -9.68 19.78
N ILE A 849 -16.08 -10.34 20.82
CA ILE A 849 -15.24 -10.96 21.85
C ILE A 849 -15.37 -12.47 21.88
N LEU A 850 -16.59 -13.00 21.80
CA LEU A 850 -16.87 -14.42 21.84
C LEU A 850 -17.20 -14.94 20.43
N PRO A 851 -16.73 -16.14 20.04
CA PRO A 851 -17.09 -16.77 18.77
C PRO A 851 -18.59 -17.12 18.73
N GLU A 852 -19.10 -17.43 17.54
CA GLU A 852 -20.45 -17.98 17.41
C GLU A 852 -20.54 -19.33 18.15
N CYS A 853 -21.52 -19.47 19.05
CA CYS A 853 -21.94 -20.76 19.58
C CYS A 853 -23.29 -21.21 19.00
N ASP A 854 -23.53 -22.52 19.14
CA ASP A 854 -24.71 -23.22 18.67
C ASP A 854 -26.00 -22.47 19.06
N PRO A 855 -26.95 -22.24 18.13
CA PRO A 855 -28.26 -21.68 18.45
C PRO A 855 -28.99 -22.41 19.58
N GLU A 856 -28.70 -23.69 19.81
CA GLU A 856 -29.29 -24.49 20.89
C GLU A 856 -28.66 -24.20 22.27
N ASP A 857 -27.51 -23.52 22.34
CA ASP A 857 -26.85 -23.10 23.59
C ASP A 857 -27.44 -21.79 24.12
N VAL A 858 -28.56 -21.90 24.86
CA VAL A 858 -29.28 -20.77 25.45
C VAL A 858 -28.42 -19.95 26.40
N LEU A 859 -27.60 -20.60 27.24
CA LEU A 859 -26.73 -19.92 28.21
C LEU A 859 -25.60 -19.16 27.50
N GLY A 860 -24.98 -19.78 26.50
CA GLY A 860 -23.99 -19.12 25.66
C GLY A 860 -24.58 -17.98 24.82
N ALA A 861 -25.82 -18.10 24.36
CA ALA A 861 -26.54 -17.01 23.67
C ALA A 861 -26.80 -15.80 24.60
N GLN A 862 -27.30 -16.04 25.82
CA GLN A 862 -27.53 -14.97 26.81
C GLN A 862 -26.22 -14.29 27.27
N LEU A 863 -25.15 -15.07 27.45
CA LEU A 863 -23.83 -14.52 27.73
C LEU A 863 -23.34 -13.65 26.56
N ARG A 864 -23.44 -14.13 25.32
CA ARG A 864 -23.05 -13.35 24.13
C ARG A 864 -23.82 -12.05 24.03
N GLU A 865 -25.12 -12.04 24.28
CA GLU A 865 -25.94 -10.83 24.26
C GLU A 865 -25.48 -9.81 25.30
N ARG A 866 -25.23 -10.24 26.55
CA ARG A 866 -24.73 -9.37 27.62
C ARG A 866 -23.32 -8.82 27.32
N VAL A 867 -22.42 -9.68 26.85
CA VAL A 867 -21.05 -9.30 26.47
C VAL A 867 -21.06 -8.34 25.28
N ALA A 868 -21.88 -8.60 24.26
CA ALA A 868 -22.01 -7.73 23.09
C ALA A 868 -22.62 -6.37 23.47
N ALA A 869 -23.60 -6.33 24.37
CA ALA A 869 -24.20 -5.08 24.84
C ALA A 869 -23.22 -4.20 25.63
N ALA A 870 -22.27 -4.80 26.35
CA ALA A 870 -21.25 -4.09 27.11
C ALA A 870 -19.99 -3.77 26.29
N ALA A 871 -19.89 -4.29 25.07
CA ALA A 871 -18.72 -4.12 24.26
C ALA A 871 -18.47 -2.64 23.90
N PRO A 872 -17.22 -2.16 23.98
CA PRO A 872 -16.93 -0.75 23.71
C PRO A 872 -17.25 -0.42 22.26
N CYS A 873 -18.10 0.58 22.05
CA CYS A 873 -18.44 1.11 20.74
C CYS A 873 -18.00 2.56 20.64
N PHE A 874 -17.31 2.88 19.55
CA PHE A 874 -16.82 4.23 19.25
C PHE A 874 -17.45 4.81 17.98
N SER A 875 -18.58 4.23 17.56
CA SER A 875 -19.30 4.72 16.38
C SER A 875 -20.04 6.02 16.71
N PRO A 876 -19.92 7.05 15.86
CA PRO A 876 -20.66 8.30 16.03
C PRO A 876 -22.19 8.10 15.89
N THR A 877 -22.66 7.03 15.24
CA THR A 877 -24.08 6.81 14.97
C THR A 877 -24.84 6.26 16.18
N GLN A 878 -24.16 5.59 17.11
CA GLN A 878 -24.80 4.99 18.29
C GLN A 878 -25.02 5.97 19.45
N LEU A 879 -24.35 7.12 19.47
CA LEU A 879 -24.55 8.19 20.48
C LEU A 879 -25.96 8.81 20.46
N ARG A 880 -26.82 8.45 19.48
CA ARG A 880 -28.21 8.91 19.33
C ARG A 880 -29.28 7.87 19.71
N ARG A 881 -28.93 6.69 20.23
CA ARG A 881 -29.90 5.67 20.67
C ARG A 881 -30.06 5.60 22.18
#